data_AF-A0A1F6UZ95-F1
#
_entry.id   AF-A0A1F6UZ95-F1
#
_cell.length_a   1.000
_cell.length_b   1.000
_cell.length_c   1.000
_cell.angle_alpha   90.00
_cell.angle_beta   90.00
_cell.angle_gamma   90.00
#
_symmetry.space_group_name_H-M   'P 1'
#
loop_
_entity.id
_entity.type
_entity.pdbx_description
1 polymer ?
#
loop_
_entity_poly.entity_id
_entity_poly.type
_entity_poly.pdbx_seq_one_letter_code
_entity_poly.pdbx_strand_id
1 'polypeptide(L)'
;MSNKLKNIISNQKDLFLFFGIILILGTFLLKDSPINKSVSRNTYAEIAFLQNKNFNFAELSKFFAKLAKDKGGDYAYRALAYTTTQSIFPPNIDTHLLGHVVGDELFKQKGLSGMQFCTDDLRNACSHSIVVGGLLSEGVSAINKMVKVCKTAPGGKGAYRMCVHGLGHGVLAFTDYDMRKAVELCKPVATLPDYSNMEFVECIGGITMEMMAGVNDKQAWEREKVNYFKVYDPLAPCNLGFIPEKAVYICYTFLTPHLFESAGVDPRERPLPMHLKKAFTFCEKILVGENRNRESCFGGFGKEFVVLANERNVQSVEDMDSGKLTKIYEWCNLAINEGVESCLYSALQSLFWGGENKRDVAIHFCTIMTDKQKESFCFQSLIKAVSYYIDDSNYRAEFCLEIPESYRQQCNLRLGLTAKDKSITNKWVSMIDKIGAEAAYQKFKQENSGQDQESQHLNAHEFGIALYEKVGMKGVAVCDSSFGYGCYHQLLLTAIAEQGLSVVHELDQACIKKFGERGLGCQHGIGHGLLDYYGYSLDKALAMCATMQWQKPLFGCQSGVFMENNFPIVLNENGESKPMRQFNQQAPYEPCFDVEKRFQYSCFYLQPEWWDQATDLSYAQLGQLCLRIEEKVRRELCFRGVGTGAVSTTNFDLSSVIKACRSMPSLEYEIMCRSGASWTFSDNDGYQIATNRVCEDLPQNKSNMCFEQADRLRHAIIFN
;
A
#
# COMPACT_ATOMS: atom_id res chain seq x y z
N MET A 1 -14.49 7.17 -77.84
CA MET A 1 -14.80 7.97 -76.62
C MET A 1 -14.02 7.36 -75.46
N SER A 2 -12.77 7.75 -75.25
CA SER A 2 -12.33 9.05 -74.73
C SER A 2 -12.66 9.19 -73.24
N ASN A 3 -11.63 9.03 -72.40
CA ASN A 3 -11.26 9.82 -71.22
C ASN A 3 -12.33 10.27 -70.21
N LYS A 4 -13.58 9.79 -70.27
CA LYS A 4 -14.64 10.10 -69.31
C LYS A 4 -14.94 8.98 -68.29
N LEU A 5 -14.48 7.75 -68.51
CA LEU A 5 -14.68 6.66 -67.53
C LEU A 5 -13.55 6.52 -66.49
N LYS A 6 -12.33 7.00 -66.79
CA LYS A 6 -11.21 6.96 -65.82
C LYS A 6 -11.30 8.03 -64.72
N ASN A 7 -12.00 9.15 -64.98
CA ASN A 7 -12.18 10.21 -63.97
C ASN A 7 -13.35 9.97 -62.99
N ILE A 8 -14.23 8.99 -63.24
CA ILE A 8 -15.33 8.66 -62.31
C ILE A 8 -14.85 7.66 -61.24
N ILE A 9 -13.88 6.80 -61.56
CA ILE A 9 -13.35 5.79 -60.62
C ILE A 9 -12.28 6.37 -59.67
N SER A 10 -11.62 7.48 -60.04
CA SER A 10 -10.72 8.22 -59.13
C SER A 10 -11.50 8.95 -58.03
N ASN A 11 -12.65 9.56 -58.35
CA ASN A 11 -13.44 10.33 -57.39
C ASN A 11 -14.26 9.48 -56.41
N GLN A 12 -14.49 8.18 -56.67
CA GLN A 12 -15.13 7.30 -55.70
C GLN A 12 -14.16 6.76 -54.64
N LYS A 13 -12.87 6.57 -54.98
CA LYS A 13 -11.87 6.14 -53.99
C LYS A 13 -11.55 7.25 -53.01
N ASP A 14 -11.50 8.50 -53.46
CA ASP A 14 -11.28 9.65 -52.57
C ASP A 14 -12.52 9.94 -51.71
N LEU A 15 -13.74 9.70 -52.19
CA LEU A 15 -14.97 9.84 -51.38
C LEU A 15 -15.09 8.75 -50.31
N PHE A 16 -14.67 7.51 -50.59
CA PHE A 16 -14.63 6.42 -49.61
C PHE A 16 -13.46 6.58 -48.61
N LEU A 17 -12.32 7.15 -49.01
CA LEU A 17 -11.27 7.53 -48.07
C LEU A 17 -11.68 8.72 -47.20
N PHE A 18 -12.39 9.71 -47.72
CA PHE A 18 -12.85 10.85 -46.91
C PHE A 18 -13.98 10.47 -45.94
N PHE A 19 -14.93 9.60 -46.35
CA PHE A 19 -15.92 9.05 -45.43
C PHE A 19 -15.32 8.04 -44.45
N GLY A 20 -14.31 7.26 -44.86
CA GLY A 20 -13.55 6.38 -43.96
C GLY A 20 -12.72 7.16 -42.94
N ILE A 21 -12.12 8.29 -43.32
CA ILE A 21 -11.35 9.16 -42.42
C ILE A 21 -12.28 9.98 -41.51
N ILE A 22 -13.48 10.38 -41.96
CA ILE A 22 -14.49 11.03 -41.10
C ILE A 22 -15.17 10.03 -40.15
N LEU A 23 -15.37 8.76 -40.55
CA LEU A 23 -15.82 7.73 -39.60
C LEU A 23 -14.71 7.34 -38.62
N ILE A 24 -13.45 7.27 -39.04
CA ILE A 24 -12.32 6.92 -38.16
C ILE A 24 -11.96 8.10 -37.22
N LEU A 25 -12.00 9.35 -37.69
CA LEU A 25 -11.85 10.55 -36.85
C LEU A 25 -13.11 10.82 -35.99
N GLY A 26 -14.29 10.41 -36.44
CA GLY A 26 -15.54 10.46 -35.67
C GLY A 26 -15.63 9.40 -34.58
N THR A 27 -14.99 8.23 -34.75
CA THR A 27 -14.88 7.21 -33.71
C THR A 27 -13.71 7.45 -32.74
N PHE A 28 -12.71 8.26 -33.11
CA PHE A 28 -11.62 8.64 -32.21
C PHE A 28 -11.89 9.90 -31.37
N LEU A 29 -12.98 10.64 -31.65
CA LEU A 29 -13.46 11.77 -30.85
C LEU A 29 -14.71 11.47 -30.01
N LEU A 30 -15.09 10.19 -29.91
CA LEU A 30 -16.02 9.66 -28.91
C LEU A 30 -15.29 8.63 -28.05
N LYS A 31 -14.13 9.00 -27.52
CA LYS A 31 -13.67 8.43 -26.24
C LYS A 31 -14.56 9.05 -25.18
N ASP A 32 -15.27 8.20 -24.44
CA ASP A 32 -16.15 8.57 -23.34
C ASP A 32 -15.52 9.69 -22.50
N SER A 33 -16.02 10.91 -22.70
CA SER A 33 -15.86 11.98 -21.72
C SER A 33 -16.53 11.51 -20.43
N PRO A 34 -15.94 11.77 -19.24
CA PRO A 34 -16.68 11.62 -18.01
C PRO A 34 -17.96 12.44 -18.13
N ILE A 35 -19.07 11.83 -17.72
CA ILE A 35 -20.43 12.36 -17.86
C ILE A 35 -20.41 13.85 -17.50
N ASN A 36 -20.67 14.67 -18.52
CA ASN A 36 -20.64 16.11 -18.44
C ASN A 36 -21.57 16.57 -17.31
N LYS A 37 -21.03 17.22 -16.26
CA LYS A 37 -21.75 17.87 -15.14
C LYS A 37 -22.67 19.04 -15.59
N SER A 38 -23.06 19.10 -16.87
CA SER A 38 -23.99 20.08 -17.43
C SER A 38 -25.35 19.45 -17.76
N VAL A 39 -25.98 18.83 -16.75
CA VAL A 39 -27.38 18.40 -16.88
C VAL A 39 -28.28 19.62 -16.64
N SER A 40 -28.95 20.06 -17.70
CA SER A 40 -29.96 21.14 -17.69
C SER A 40 -31.05 20.89 -16.63
N ARG A 41 -31.53 21.97 -15.97
CA ARG A 41 -32.63 21.96 -14.98
C ARG A 41 -33.92 21.25 -15.45
N ASN A 42 -34.09 21.00 -16.76
CA ASN A 42 -35.28 20.37 -17.34
C ASN A 42 -35.20 18.83 -17.50
N THR A 43 -34.16 18.17 -16.98
CA THR A 43 -33.89 16.75 -17.33
C THR A 43 -34.73 15.73 -16.54
N TYR A 44 -35.18 16.08 -15.32
CA TYR A 44 -35.92 15.17 -14.44
C TYR A 44 -37.12 15.87 -13.81
N ALA A 45 -38.23 15.97 -14.55
CA ALA A 45 -39.42 16.72 -14.12
C ALA A 45 -40.03 16.18 -12.81
N GLU A 46 -39.87 14.89 -12.53
CA GLU A 46 -40.42 14.24 -11.34
C GLU A 46 -39.78 14.74 -10.04
N ILE A 47 -38.54 15.22 -10.06
CA ILE A 47 -37.83 15.72 -8.88
C ILE A 47 -38.46 17.02 -8.36
N ALA A 48 -39.13 17.80 -9.22
CA ALA A 48 -39.88 18.99 -8.79
C ALA A 48 -40.95 18.65 -7.73
N PHE A 49 -41.48 17.42 -7.74
CA PHE A 49 -42.44 16.95 -6.73
C PHE A 49 -41.84 16.85 -5.33
N LEU A 50 -40.51 16.70 -5.21
CA LEU A 50 -39.79 16.60 -3.94
C LEU A 50 -39.50 17.95 -3.31
N GLN A 51 -39.51 19.03 -4.10
CA GLN A 51 -39.17 20.37 -3.63
C GLN A 51 -40.14 20.84 -2.53
N ASN A 52 -39.59 21.48 -1.49
CA ASN A 52 -40.34 22.05 -0.37
C ASN A 52 -41.22 21.05 0.41
N LYS A 53 -40.92 19.75 0.33
CA LYS A 53 -41.60 18.71 1.11
C LYS A 53 -40.64 18.03 2.07
N ASN A 54 -41.13 17.73 3.28
CA ASN A 54 -40.35 17.07 4.31
C ASN A 54 -40.62 15.55 4.30
N PHE A 55 -40.15 14.88 3.24
CA PHE A 55 -40.29 13.43 3.13
C PHE A 55 -39.34 12.69 4.08
N ASN A 56 -39.81 11.63 4.70
CA ASN A 56 -38.94 10.70 5.41
C ASN A 56 -38.29 9.68 4.45
N PHE A 57 -37.31 8.93 4.95
CA PHE A 57 -36.56 7.94 4.17
C PHE A 57 -37.47 6.89 3.49
N ALA A 58 -38.51 6.40 4.17
CA ALA A 58 -39.41 5.39 3.63
C ALA A 58 -40.26 5.93 2.46
N GLU A 59 -40.67 7.19 2.53
CA GLU A 59 -41.41 7.85 1.45
C GLU A 59 -40.51 8.08 0.23
N LEU A 60 -39.27 8.53 0.44
CA LEU A 60 -38.28 8.71 -0.62
C LEU A 60 -37.92 7.37 -1.28
N SER A 61 -37.75 6.31 -0.48
CA SER A 61 -37.51 4.96 -0.99
C SER A 61 -38.64 4.50 -1.92
N LYS A 62 -39.90 4.70 -1.50
CA LYS A 62 -41.07 4.39 -2.34
C LYS A 62 -41.11 5.23 -3.62
N PHE A 63 -40.78 6.52 -3.53
CA PHE A 63 -40.74 7.41 -4.67
C PHE A 63 -39.71 6.96 -5.72
N PHE A 64 -38.46 6.74 -5.32
CA PHE A 64 -37.40 6.35 -6.25
C PHE A 64 -37.56 4.91 -6.77
N ALA A 65 -38.06 3.98 -5.96
CA ALA A 65 -38.41 2.64 -6.45
C ALA A 65 -39.55 2.70 -7.49
N LYS A 66 -40.56 3.55 -7.27
CA LYS A 66 -41.62 3.76 -8.27
C LYS A 66 -41.07 4.42 -9.53
N LEU A 67 -40.21 5.42 -9.40
CA LEU A 67 -39.56 6.07 -10.54
C LEU A 67 -38.76 5.05 -11.37
N ALA A 68 -38.02 4.16 -10.70
CA ALA A 68 -37.29 3.08 -11.37
C ALA A 68 -38.22 2.12 -12.13
N LYS A 69 -39.37 1.77 -11.56
CA LYS A 69 -40.38 0.92 -12.22
C LYS A 69 -41.04 1.60 -13.42
N ASP A 70 -41.31 2.90 -13.30
CA ASP A 70 -42.04 3.65 -14.33
C ASP A 70 -41.14 4.09 -15.51
N LYS A 71 -39.86 4.41 -15.24
CA LYS A 71 -38.94 5.05 -16.21
C LYS A 71 -37.64 4.28 -16.47
N GLY A 72 -37.40 3.21 -15.72
CA GLY A 72 -36.16 2.44 -15.75
C GLY A 72 -35.21 2.81 -14.61
N GLY A 73 -34.49 1.81 -14.10
CA GLY A 73 -33.56 1.94 -12.98
C GLY A 73 -32.38 2.85 -13.29
N ASP A 74 -31.89 2.88 -14.54
CA ASP A 74 -30.80 3.76 -14.94
C ASP A 74 -31.24 5.23 -14.98
N TYR A 75 -32.49 5.50 -15.39
CA TYR A 75 -33.09 6.83 -15.29
C TYR A 75 -33.25 7.24 -13.83
N ALA A 76 -33.83 6.37 -13.00
CA ALA A 76 -34.03 6.66 -11.58
C ALA A 76 -32.73 6.85 -10.82
N TYR A 77 -31.67 6.14 -11.18
CA TYR A 77 -30.34 6.28 -10.57
C TYR A 77 -29.77 7.67 -10.87
N ARG A 78 -29.77 8.07 -12.14
CA ARG A 78 -29.32 9.41 -12.53
C ARG A 78 -30.21 10.51 -11.96
N ALA A 79 -31.51 10.28 -11.84
CA ALA A 79 -32.43 11.22 -11.18
C ALA A 79 -32.13 11.35 -9.68
N LEU A 80 -31.84 10.25 -8.99
CA LEU A 80 -31.43 10.25 -7.58
C LEU A 80 -30.11 11.00 -7.40
N ALA A 81 -29.07 10.64 -8.15
CA ALA A 81 -27.78 11.33 -8.15
C ALA A 81 -27.92 12.82 -8.50
N TYR A 82 -28.80 13.18 -9.44
CA TYR A 82 -29.07 14.59 -9.69
C TYR A 82 -29.75 15.26 -8.49
N THR A 83 -30.75 14.62 -7.87
CA THR A 83 -31.48 15.16 -6.71
C THR A 83 -30.52 15.49 -5.56
N THR A 84 -29.51 14.65 -5.32
CA THR A 84 -28.55 14.85 -4.24
C THR A 84 -27.71 16.13 -4.44
N THR A 85 -27.36 16.48 -5.68
CA THR A 85 -26.61 17.71 -5.99
C THR A 85 -27.42 19.00 -5.84
N GLN A 86 -28.75 18.92 -5.73
CA GLN A 86 -29.63 20.10 -5.69
C GLN A 86 -30.01 20.52 -4.26
N SER A 87 -29.45 19.88 -3.23
CA SER A 87 -29.79 20.13 -1.81
C SER A 87 -31.30 20.04 -1.51
N ILE A 88 -32.01 19.14 -2.21
CA ILE A 88 -33.47 18.95 -2.08
C ILE A 88 -33.83 18.07 -0.88
N PHE A 89 -32.93 17.15 -0.48
CA PHE A 89 -33.19 16.23 0.61
C PHE A 89 -33.24 16.92 1.98
N PRO A 90 -34.19 16.55 2.85
CA PRO A 90 -34.15 16.95 4.26
C PRO A 90 -32.85 16.51 4.95
N PRO A 91 -32.41 17.21 6.02
CA PRO A 91 -31.28 16.78 6.83
C PRO A 91 -31.46 15.35 7.37
N ASN A 92 -30.35 14.63 7.58
CA ASN A 92 -30.32 13.25 8.09
C ASN A 92 -30.97 12.19 7.18
N ILE A 93 -31.25 12.49 5.91
CA ILE A 93 -31.58 11.46 4.92
C ILE A 93 -30.29 10.81 4.42
N ASP A 94 -30.18 9.50 4.63
CA ASP A 94 -29.09 8.71 4.08
C ASP A 94 -29.32 8.43 2.60
N THR A 95 -28.64 9.20 1.75
CA THR A 95 -28.76 9.09 0.29
C THR A 95 -27.99 7.89 -0.29
N HIS A 96 -27.01 7.35 0.45
CA HIS A 96 -26.33 6.10 0.08
C HIS A 96 -27.31 4.93 0.16
N LEU A 97 -28.11 4.84 1.22
CA LEU A 97 -29.15 3.80 1.34
C LEU A 97 -30.23 3.93 0.25
N LEU A 98 -30.57 5.14 -0.21
CA LEU A 98 -31.44 5.29 -1.38
C LEU A 98 -30.80 4.77 -2.68
N GLY A 99 -29.47 4.82 -2.78
CA GLY A 99 -28.71 4.23 -3.87
C GLY A 99 -28.87 2.72 -3.96
N HIS A 100 -28.92 2.02 -2.83
CA HIS A 100 -29.26 0.59 -2.78
C HIS A 100 -30.68 0.32 -3.30
N VAL A 101 -31.67 1.11 -2.87
CA VAL A 101 -33.07 0.96 -3.31
C VAL A 101 -33.20 1.04 -4.83
N VAL A 102 -32.52 2.00 -5.46
CA VAL A 102 -32.54 2.14 -6.92
C VAL A 102 -31.69 1.07 -7.60
N GLY A 103 -30.54 0.73 -7.01
CA GLY A 103 -29.67 -0.35 -7.49
C GLY A 103 -30.37 -1.71 -7.56
N ASP A 104 -31.20 -2.03 -6.57
CA ASP A 104 -31.99 -3.28 -6.54
C ASP A 104 -33.01 -3.32 -7.68
N GLU A 105 -33.72 -2.21 -7.94
CA GLU A 105 -34.65 -2.12 -9.07
C GLU A 105 -33.91 -2.16 -10.41
N LEU A 106 -32.72 -1.54 -10.50
CA LEU A 106 -31.86 -1.63 -11.67
C LEU A 106 -31.38 -3.06 -11.93
N PHE A 107 -30.97 -3.79 -10.90
CA PHE A 107 -30.62 -5.21 -11.01
C PHE A 107 -31.79 -6.05 -11.50
N LYS A 108 -32.99 -5.87 -10.94
CA LYS A 108 -34.20 -6.59 -11.39
C LYS A 108 -34.48 -6.38 -12.88
N GLN A 109 -34.13 -5.23 -13.43
CA GLN A 109 -34.40 -4.86 -14.82
C GLN A 109 -33.28 -5.27 -15.78
N LYS A 110 -32.01 -5.18 -15.38
CA LYS A 110 -30.84 -5.34 -16.27
C LYS A 110 -29.86 -6.43 -15.85
N GLY A 111 -30.09 -7.08 -14.71
CA GLY A 111 -29.15 -8.01 -14.11
C GLY A 111 -27.77 -7.38 -13.91
N LEU A 112 -26.71 -8.17 -14.15
CA LEU A 112 -25.32 -7.74 -14.00
C LEU A 112 -24.90 -6.64 -14.97
N SER A 113 -25.57 -6.51 -16.12
CA SER A 113 -25.31 -5.42 -17.07
C SER A 113 -25.71 -4.04 -16.51
N GLY A 114 -26.45 -4.01 -15.41
CA GLY A 114 -26.73 -2.80 -14.65
C GLY A 114 -25.48 -2.12 -14.09
N MET A 115 -24.38 -2.87 -13.88
CA MET A 115 -23.14 -2.36 -13.28
C MET A 115 -22.58 -1.12 -13.98
N GLN A 116 -22.66 -1.05 -15.31
CA GLN A 116 -22.14 0.06 -16.10
C GLN A 116 -22.82 1.41 -15.80
N PHE A 117 -24.00 1.40 -15.16
CA PHE A 117 -24.73 2.61 -14.79
C PHE A 117 -24.48 3.04 -13.34
N CYS A 118 -23.81 2.22 -12.54
CA CYS A 118 -23.56 2.47 -11.13
C CYS A 118 -22.26 3.25 -10.93
N THR A 119 -22.32 4.56 -11.09
CA THR A 119 -21.21 5.46 -10.75
C THR A 119 -21.00 5.54 -9.23
N ASP A 120 -19.93 6.22 -8.84
CA ASP A 120 -19.55 6.53 -7.48
C ASP A 120 -20.42 7.60 -6.83
N ASP A 121 -21.31 8.26 -7.60
CA ASP A 121 -22.16 9.36 -7.14
C ASP A 121 -22.79 9.07 -5.79
N LEU A 122 -23.25 7.84 -5.51
CA LEU A 122 -23.86 7.41 -4.23
C LEU A 122 -22.93 6.55 -3.36
N ARG A 123 -21.62 6.83 -3.36
CA ARG A 123 -20.57 6.03 -2.71
C ARG A 123 -20.67 4.54 -3.05
N ASN A 124 -20.82 4.23 -4.34
CA ASN A 124 -20.88 2.86 -4.86
C ASN A 124 -22.08 2.00 -4.37
N ALA A 125 -23.09 2.57 -3.70
CA ALA A 125 -24.28 1.82 -3.24
C ALA A 125 -24.98 1.02 -4.35
N CYS A 126 -25.06 1.60 -5.55
CA CYS A 126 -25.67 0.94 -6.70
C CYS A 126 -24.89 -0.31 -7.11
N SER A 127 -23.56 -0.25 -7.17
CA SER A 127 -22.74 -1.39 -7.58
C SER A 127 -22.83 -2.53 -6.56
N HIS A 128 -22.93 -2.20 -5.26
CA HIS A 128 -23.22 -3.18 -4.21
C HIS A 128 -24.51 -3.94 -4.50
N SER A 129 -25.62 -3.25 -4.76
CA SER A 129 -26.91 -3.89 -5.07
C SER A 129 -26.85 -4.82 -6.29
N ILE A 130 -26.08 -4.46 -7.33
CA ILE A 130 -25.90 -5.33 -8.51
C ILE A 130 -25.23 -6.66 -8.13
N VAL A 131 -24.13 -6.63 -7.35
CA VAL A 131 -23.41 -7.86 -6.97
C VAL A 131 -24.14 -8.67 -5.89
N VAL A 132 -24.86 -8.00 -4.98
CA VAL A 132 -25.74 -8.67 -4.02
C VAL A 132 -26.85 -9.42 -4.75
N GLY A 133 -27.59 -8.74 -5.63
CA GLY A 133 -28.65 -9.36 -6.42
C GLY A 133 -28.13 -10.50 -7.30
N GLY A 134 -26.95 -10.32 -7.90
CA GLY A 134 -26.27 -11.35 -8.69
C GLY A 134 -25.96 -12.61 -7.88
N LEU A 135 -25.40 -12.45 -6.68
CA LEU A 135 -25.08 -13.57 -5.80
C LEU A 135 -26.34 -14.26 -5.27
N LEU A 136 -27.35 -13.50 -4.83
CA LEU A 136 -28.60 -14.08 -4.31
C LEU A 136 -29.42 -14.81 -5.38
N SER A 137 -29.32 -14.39 -6.65
CA SER A 137 -30.04 -15.03 -7.76
C SER A 137 -29.31 -16.23 -8.38
N GLU A 138 -27.98 -16.18 -8.49
CA GLU A 138 -27.19 -17.23 -9.15
C GLU A 138 -26.47 -18.17 -8.16
N GLY A 139 -26.44 -17.82 -6.87
CA GLY A 139 -25.80 -18.59 -5.80
C GLY A 139 -24.28 -18.50 -5.78
N VAL A 140 -23.65 -19.18 -4.80
CA VAL A 140 -22.19 -19.08 -4.51
C VAL A 140 -21.27 -19.40 -5.68
N SER A 141 -21.73 -20.20 -6.65
CA SER A 141 -20.94 -20.51 -7.85
C SER A 141 -20.64 -19.26 -8.70
N ALA A 142 -21.43 -18.20 -8.53
CA ALA A 142 -21.30 -16.95 -9.27
C ALA A 142 -20.34 -15.92 -8.61
N ILE A 143 -19.72 -16.21 -7.46
CA ILE A 143 -18.79 -15.29 -6.78
C ILE A 143 -17.68 -14.79 -7.74
N ASN A 144 -17.03 -15.70 -8.45
CA ASN A 144 -15.98 -15.34 -9.42
C ASN A 144 -16.52 -14.53 -10.61
N LYS A 145 -17.80 -14.71 -10.96
CA LYS A 145 -18.48 -13.90 -11.97
C LYS A 145 -18.70 -12.48 -11.43
N MET A 146 -19.10 -12.31 -10.17
CA MET A 146 -19.29 -11.00 -9.54
C MET A 146 -17.99 -10.20 -9.49
N VAL A 147 -16.88 -10.81 -9.09
CA VAL A 147 -15.56 -10.15 -9.08
C VAL A 147 -15.16 -9.66 -10.47
N LYS A 148 -15.45 -10.43 -11.53
CA LYS A 148 -15.22 -10.00 -12.91
C LYS A 148 -16.11 -8.82 -13.31
N VAL A 149 -17.38 -8.83 -12.90
CA VAL A 149 -18.32 -7.72 -13.14
C VAL A 149 -17.86 -6.44 -12.44
N CYS A 150 -17.24 -6.53 -11.26
CA CYS A 150 -16.68 -5.35 -10.59
C CYS A 150 -15.63 -4.59 -11.42
N LYS A 151 -14.97 -5.24 -12.38
CA LYS A 151 -14.05 -4.56 -13.30
C LYS A 151 -14.76 -3.62 -14.29
N THR A 152 -16.08 -3.75 -14.44
CA THR A 152 -16.89 -2.89 -15.30
C THR A 152 -17.56 -1.76 -14.51
N ALA A 153 -17.30 -1.64 -13.20
CA ALA A 153 -17.79 -0.52 -12.41
C ALA A 153 -17.08 0.78 -12.84
N PRO A 154 -17.83 1.86 -13.18
CA PRO A 154 -17.24 3.17 -13.41
C PRO A 154 -16.51 3.69 -12.16
N GLY A 155 -15.32 4.28 -12.32
CA GLY A 155 -14.54 4.85 -11.19
C GLY A 155 -13.20 4.16 -10.88
N GLY A 156 -12.73 3.24 -11.74
CA GLY A 156 -11.35 2.72 -11.68
C GLY A 156 -11.05 1.83 -10.46
N LYS A 157 -9.86 1.99 -9.86
CA LYS A 157 -9.38 1.10 -8.78
C LYS A 157 -10.24 1.21 -7.50
N GLY A 158 -10.73 2.40 -7.19
CA GLY A 158 -11.61 2.65 -6.04
C GLY A 158 -12.95 1.93 -6.19
N ALA A 159 -13.64 2.19 -7.30
CA ALA A 159 -14.92 1.54 -7.62
C ALA A 159 -14.83 0.01 -7.69
N TYR A 160 -13.75 -0.54 -8.24
CA TYR A 160 -13.51 -1.99 -8.24
C TYR A 160 -13.50 -2.55 -6.81
N ARG A 161 -12.71 -1.94 -5.90
CA ARG A 161 -12.62 -2.37 -4.50
C ARG A 161 -13.95 -2.24 -3.77
N MET A 162 -14.65 -1.13 -3.94
CA MET A 162 -15.97 -0.91 -3.33
C MET A 162 -17.03 -1.88 -3.88
N CYS A 163 -16.97 -2.24 -5.15
CA CYS A 163 -17.84 -3.28 -5.70
C CYS A 163 -17.57 -4.65 -5.03
N VAL A 164 -16.30 -5.03 -4.84
CA VAL A 164 -15.95 -6.27 -4.12
C VAL A 164 -16.34 -6.19 -2.64
N HIS A 165 -16.26 -5.00 -2.03
CA HIS A 165 -16.81 -4.75 -0.69
C HIS A 165 -18.32 -5.04 -0.67
N GLY A 166 -19.08 -4.52 -1.64
CA GLY A 166 -20.51 -4.80 -1.77
C GLY A 166 -20.85 -6.29 -1.94
N LEU A 167 -19.96 -7.07 -2.57
CA LEU A 167 -20.12 -8.54 -2.65
C LEU A 167 -20.14 -9.17 -1.25
N GLY A 168 -19.37 -8.64 -0.30
CA GLY A 168 -19.39 -9.07 1.10
C GLY A 168 -20.76 -8.92 1.77
N HIS A 169 -21.54 -7.89 1.41
CA HIS A 169 -22.92 -7.71 1.91
C HIS A 169 -23.78 -8.90 1.46
N GLY A 170 -23.67 -9.26 0.18
CA GLY A 170 -24.40 -10.35 -0.42
C GLY A 170 -23.98 -11.71 0.12
N VAL A 171 -22.69 -11.91 0.38
CA VAL A 171 -22.16 -13.14 0.98
C VAL A 171 -22.75 -13.34 2.36
N LEU A 172 -22.80 -12.29 3.21
CA LEU A 172 -23.41 -12.40 4.53
C LEU A 172 -24.91 -12.70 4.44
N ALA A 173 -25.64 -11.99 3.58
CA ALA A 173 -27.06 -12.21 3.35
C ALA A 173 -27.35 -13.64 2.83
N PHE A 174 -26.53 -14.15 1.91
CA PHE A 174 -26.66 -15.50 1.38
C PHE A 174 -26.45 -16.59 2.45
N THR A 175 -25.62 -16.31 3.46
CA THR A 175 -25.35 -17.24 4.57
C THR A 175 -26.31 -17.10 5.75
N ASP A 176 -27.49 -16.51 5.55
CA ASP A 176 -28.46 -16.23 6.62
C ASP A 176 -27.84 -15.44 7.78
N TYR A 177 -26.92 -14.51 7.51
CA TYR A 177 -26.16 -13.72 8.49
C TYR A 177 -25.21 -14.51 9.41
N ASP A 178 -24.89 -15.76 9.07
CA ASP A 178 -23.82 -16.52 9.72
C ASP A 178 -22.43 -16.01 9.28
N MET A 179 -21.84 -15.07 10.04
CA MET A 179 -20.54 -14.49 9.70
C MET A 179 -19.41 -15.51 9.57
N ARG A 180 -19.44 -16.63 10.30
CA ARG A 180 -18.39 -17.66 10.19
C ARG A 180 -18.44 -18.29 8.80
N LYS A 181 -19.63 -18.66 8.33
CA LYS A 181 -19.81 -19.17 6.96
C LYS A 181 -19.50 -18.10 5.91
N ALA A 182 -19.90 -16.86 6.15
CA ALA A 182 -19.63 -15.75 5.25
C ALA A 182 -18.12 -15.54 5.03
N VAL A 183 -17.33 -15.54 6.10
CA VAL A 183 -15.86 -15.43 6.05
C VAL A 183 -15.24 -16.58 5.23
N GLU A 184 -15.71 -17.81 5.42
CA GLU A 184 -15.25 -18.96 4.62
C GLU A 184 -15.56 -18.80 3.13
N LEU A 185 -16.73 -18.26 2.78
CA LEU A 185 -17.12 -17.99 1.39
C LEU A 185 -16.35 -16.84 0.75
N CYS A 186 -15.78 -15.91 1.53
CA CYS A 186 -14.90 -14.87 0.99
C CYS A 186 -13.49 -15.39 0.65
N LYS A 187 -12.99 -16.47 1.29
CA LYS A 187 -11.64 -16.99 1.06
C LYS A 187 -11.26 -17.24 -0.42
N PRO A 188 -12.13 -17.82 -1.27
CA PRO A 188 -11.83 -18.04 -2.69
C PRO A 188 -12.05 -16.81 -3.58
N VAL A 189 -12.50 -15.67 -3.04
CA VAL A 189 -12.65 -14.43 -3.83
C VAL A 189 -11.27 -14.06 -4.38
N ALA A 190 -11.18 -14.04 -5.71
CA ALA A 190 -9.91 -13.99 -6.43
C ALA A 190 -9.00 -12.86 -5.94
N THR A 191 -7.80 -13.22 -5.46
CA THR A 191 -6.71 -12.28 -5.18
C THR A 191 -6.00 -11.99 -6.49
N LEU A 192 -6.41 -10.93 -7.19
CA LEU A 192 -5.75 -10.55 -8.43
C LEU A 192 -4.55 -9.64 -8.13
N PRO A 193 -3.37 -9.89 -8.74
CA PRO A 193 -2.17 -9.08 -8.52
C PRO A 193 -2.37 -7.60 -8.84
N ASP A 194 -3.22 -7.30 -9.83
CA ASP A 194 -3.43 -5.96 -10.40
C ASP A 194 -3.90 -4.90 -9.37
N TYR A 195 -4.52 -5.32 -8.25
CA TYR A 195 -5.11 -4.42 -7.24
C TYR A 195 -4.59 -4.67 -5.82
N SER A 196 -3.36 -5.18 -5.69
CA SER A 196 -2.70 -5.43 -4.40
C SER A 196 -3.32 -6.57 -3.56
N ASN A 197 -4.03 -7.53 -4.18
CA ASN A 197 -4.62 -8.70 -3.52
C ASN A 197 -5.58 -8.36 -2.35
N MET A 198 -6.34 -7.26 -2.47
CA MET A 198 -7.20 -6.72 -1.40
C MET A 198 -8.64 -7.28 -1.42
N GLU A 199 -9.03 -8.05 -2.43
CA GLU A 199 -10.41 -8.48 -2.64
C GLU A 199 -10.99 -9.27 -1.45
N PHE A 200 -10.21 -10.19 -0.89
CA PHE A 200 -10.61 -10.94 0.30
C PHE A 200 -10.90 -9.98 1.48
N VAL A 201 -10.01 -9.02 1.71
CA VAL A 201 -10.15 -8.04 2.79
C VAL A 201 -11.41 -7.20 2.60
N GLU A 202 -11.64 -6.70 1.38
CA GLU A 202 -12.84 -5.89 1.09
C GLU A 202 -14.13 -6.70 1.28
N CYS A 203 -14.14 -7.98 0.88
CA CYS A 203 -15.25 -8.90 1.14
C CYS A 203 -15.55 -9.03 2.65
N ILE A 204 -14.52 -9.14 3.50
CA ILE A 204 -14.67 -9.13 4.97
C ILE A 204 -15.18 -7.77 5.48
N GLY A 205 -14.70 -6.67 4.91
CA GLY A 205 -15.18 -5.32 5.22
C GLY A 205 -16.68 -5.19 4.96
N GLY A 206 -17.14 -5.70 3.81
CA GLY A 206 -18.54 -5.76 3.45
C GLY A 206 -19.38 -6.60 4.40
N ILE A 207 -18.93 -7.82 4.74
CA ILE A 207 -19.59 -8.66 5.74
C ILE A 207 -19.79 -7.88 7.05
N THR A 208 -18.73 -7.22 7.52
CA THR A 208 -18.77 -6.47 8.78
C THR A 208 -19.76 -5.31 8.70
N MET A 209 -19.73 -4.53 7.62
CA MET A 209 -20.66 -3.40 7.42
C MET A 209 -22.12 -3.88 7.37
N GLU A 210 -22.40 -4.92 6.61
CA GLU A 210 -23.75 -5.49 6.51
C GLU A 210 -24.24 -6.03 7.86
N MET A 211 -23.36 -6.63 8.67
CA MET A 211 -23.71 -7.05 10.02
C MET A 211 -24.05 -5.87 10.95
N MET A 212 -23.51 -4.66 10.73
CA MET A 212 -23.90 -3.50 11.54
C MET A 212 -25.34 -3.05 11.25
N ALA A 213 -25.77 -3.11 9.98
CA ALA A 213 -27.01 -2.48 9.54
C ALA A 213 -28.18 -3.48 9.32
N GLY A 214 -27.89 -4.70 8.85
CA GLY A 214 -28.89 -5.72 8.54
C GLY A 214 -29.88 -5.27 7.46
N VAL A 215 -29.37 -4.68 6.37
CA VAL A 215 -30.17 -4.05 5.31
C VAL A 215 -30.81 -5.11 4.40
N ASN A 216 -30.05 -6.16 4.08
CA ASN A 216 -30.43 -7.12 3.03
C ASN A 216 -31.43 -8.20 3.48
N ASP A 217 -31.34 -8.70 4.73
CA ASP A 217 -32.39 -9.52 5.37
C ASP A 217 -32.48 -9.19 6.86
N LYS A 218 -33.44 -8.32 7.20
CA LYS A 218 -33.64 -7.86 8.57
C LYS A 218 -34.01 -8.97 9.55
N GLN A 219 -34.79 -9.96 9.10
CA GLN A 219 -35.26 -11.03 9.98
C GLN A 219 -34.13 -12.00 10.30
N ALA A 220 -33.31 -12.38 9.31
CA ALA A 220 -32.11 -13.17 9.54
C ALA A 220 -31.11 -12.43 10.44
N TRP A 221 -30.87 -11.15 10.16
CA TRP A 221 -30.02 -10.30 10.98
C TRP A 221 -30.47 -10.23 12.45
N GLU A 222 -31.77 -10.03 12.72
CA GLU A 222 -32.28 -9.96 14.10
C GLU A 222 -32.04 -11.26 14.88
N ARG A 223 -32.10 -12.41 14.20
CA ARG A 223 -31.82 -13.72 14.79
C ARG A 223 -30.32 -13.92 15.06
N GLU A 224 -29.44 -13.53 14.13
CA GLU A 224 -28.01 -13.83 14.22
C GLU A 224 -27.18 -12.78 14.95
N LYS A 225 -27.58 -11.50 14.95
CA LYS A 225 -26.77 -10.42 15.54
C LYS A 225 -26.39 -10.66 17.00
N VAL A 226 -27.26 -11.32 17.78
CA VAL A 226 -27.04 -11.65 19.19
C VAL A 226 -25.92 -12.69 19.40
N ASN A 227 -25.60 -13.47 18.36
CA ASN A 227 -24.50 -14.43 18.38
C ASN A 227 -23.15 -13.72 18.23
N TYR A 228 -23.11 -12.54 17.62
CA TYR A 228 -21.89 -11.82 17.26
C TYR A 228 -21.63 -10.58 18.12
N PHE A 229 -22.63 -9.73 18.35
CA PHE A 229 -22.50 -8.56 19.23
C PHE A 229 -22.73 -8.93 20.69
N LYS A 230 -21.82 -8.51 21.56
CA LYS A 230 -21.82 -8.86 22.98
C LYS A 230 -21.81 -7.60 23.83
N VAL A 231 -22.81 -7.47 24.71
CA VAL A 231 -22.96 -6.29 25.60
C VAL A 231 -21.71 -6.03 26.45
N TYR A 232 -21.03 -7.10 26.90
CA TYR A 232 -19.83 -7.00 27.73
C TYR A 232 -18.52 -7.10 26.94
N ASP A 233 -18.60 -7.24 25.61
CA ASP A 233 -17.45 -7.27 24.71
C ASP A 233 -17.74 -6.46 23.44
N PRO A 234 -17.58 -5.12 23.49
CA PRO A 234 -17.80 -4.23 22.35
C PRO A 234 -16.89 -4.47 21.15
N LEU A 235 -15.80 -5.23 21.31
CA LEU A 235 -14.87 -5.57 20.21
C LEU A 235 -15.33 -6.79 19.41
N ALA A 236 -16.37 -7.50 19.87
CA ALA A 236 -16.99 -8.56 19.13
C ALA A 236 -17.82 -8.00 17.95
N PRO A 237 -17.74 -8.60 16.75
CA PRO A 237 -17.20 -9.95 16.48
C PRO A 237 -15.71 -10.02 16.10
N CYS A 238 -15.01 -8.89 15.96
CA CYS A 238 -13.68 -8.86 15.36
C CYS A 238 -12.61 -9.63 16.18
N ASN A 239 -12.80 -9.75 17.49
CA ASN A 239 -11.92 -10.49 18.40
C ASN A 239 -12.33 -11.96 18.63
N LEU A 240 -13.35 -12.48 17.95
CA LEU A 240 -13.87 -13.85 18.18
C LEU A 240 -13.06 -14.97 17.48
N GLY A 241 -11.95 -14.63 16.82
CA GLY A 241 -10.96 -15.58 16.31
C GLY A 241 -11.35 -16.36 15.05
N PHE A 242 -12.44 -16.00 14.36
CA PHE A 242 -12.87 -16.67 13.11
C PHE A 242 -12.51 -15.90 11.84
N ILE A 243 -12.14 -14.61 11.96
CA ILE A 243 -11.65 -13.80 10.85
C ILE A 243 -10.14 -14.04 10.72
N PRO A 244 -9.61 -14.42 9.54
CA PRO A 244 -8.18 -14.60 9.34
C PRO A 244 -7.39 -13.34 9.66
N GLU A 245 -6.23 -13.50 10.32
CA GLU A 245 -5.37 -12.42 10.82
C GLU A 245 -5.12 -11.31 9.78
N LYS A 246 -4.84 -11.69 8.53
CA LYS A 246 -4.61 -10.77 7.41
C LYS A 246 -5.78 -9.83 7.08
N ALA A 247 -6.97 -10.06 7.63
CA ALA A 247 -8.18 -9.25 7.39
C ALA A 247 -8.88 -8.82 8.68
N VAL A 248 -8.36 -9.11 9.89
CA VAL A 248 -9.03 -8.69 11.14
C VAL A 248 -9.14 -7.16 11.22
N TYR A 249 -8.11 -6.45 10.76
CA TYR A 249 -8.05 -5.00 10.82
C TYR A 249 -9.24 -4.31 10.10
N ILE A 250 -9.70 -4.84 8.96
CA ILE A 250 -10.84 -4.26 8.22
C ILE A 250 -12.16 -4.44 8.97
N CYS A 251 -12.28 -5.51 9.77
CA CYS A 251 -13.43 -5.68 10.67
C CYS A 251 -13.46 -4.52 11.67
N TYR A 252 -12.32 -4.18 12.28
CA TYR A 252 -12.25 -3.05 13.20
C TYR A 252 -12.56 -1.70 12.54
N THR A 253 -12.19 -1.48 11.27
CA THR A 253 -12.59 -0.28 10.50
C THR A 253 -14.10 -0.11 10.36
N PHE A 254 -14.84 -1.22 10.25
CA PHE A 254 -16.31 -1.21 10.08
C PHE A 254 -17.09 -1.50 11.35
N LEU A 255 -16.43 -1.84 12.47
CA LEU A 255 -17.05 -2.06 13.78
C LEU A 255 -17.44 -0.75 14.49
N THR A 256 -16.89 0.40 14.09
CA THR A 256 -17.02 1.66 14.84
C THR A 256 -18.45 2.16 15.09
N PRO A 257 -19.46 1.93 14.22
CA PRO A 257 -20.86 2.20 14.57
C PRO A 257 -21.33 1.46 15.84
N HIS A 258 -20.95 0.19 16.00
CA HIS A 258 -21.25 -0.59 17.19
C HIS A 258 -20.54 -0.06 18.45
N LEU A 259 -19.32 0.48 18.29
CA LEU A 259 -18.59 1.11 19.39
C LEU A 259 -19.29 2.40 19.87
N PHE A 260 -19.90 3.17 18.96
CA PHE A 260 -20.72 4.32 19.32
C PHE A 260 -21.96 3.90 20.12
N GLU A 261 -22.70 2.90 19.64
CA GLU A 261 -23.86 2.37 20.36
C GLU A 261 -23.49 1.84 21.74
N SER A 262 -22.40 1.06 21.84
CA SER A 262 -21.86 0.56 23.11
C SER A 262 -21.40 1.68 24.05
N ALA A 263 -21.01 2.83 23.50
CA ALA A 263 -20.70 4.01 24.28
C ALA A 263 -21.95 4.78 24.76
N GLY A 264 -23.12 4.53 24.18
CA GLY A 264 -24.39 5.19 24.51
C GLY A 264 -24.80 6.29 23.51
N VAL A 265 -24.24 6.30 22.31
CA VAL A 265 -24.69 7.18 21.22
C VAL A 265 -25.99 6.63 20.63
N ASP A 266 -27.07 7.40 20.61
CA ASP A 266 -28.26 7.07 19.80
C ASP A 266 -27.89 7.25 18.32
N PRO A 267 -28.04 6.22 17.46
CA PRO A 267 -27.75 6.32 16.03
C PRO A 267 -28.53 7.43 15.31
N ARG A 268 -29.63 7.93 15.87
CA ARG A 268 -30.46 8.99 15.29
C ARG A 268 -30.05 10.40 15.74
N GLU A 269 -29.18 10.49 16.74
CA GLU A 269 -28.77 11.76 17.33
C GLU A 269 -27.30 12.09 17.02
N ARG A 270 -26.91 13.34 17.29
CA ARG A 270 -25.51 13.75 17.18
C ARG A 270 -24.72 13.23 18.38
N PRO A 271 -23.52 12.67 18.17
CA PRO A 271 -22.72 12.18 19.29
C PRO A 271 -22.22 13.33 20.17
N LEU A 272 -22.35 13.16 21.49
CA LEU A 272 -21.74 14.06 22.48
C LEU A 272 -20.26 13.70 22.69
N PRO A 273 -19.37 14.68 22.95
CA PRO A 273 -17.94 14.41 23.15
C PRO A 273 -17.64 13.38 24.25
N MET A 274 -18.48 13.28 25.29
CA MET A 274 -18.31 12.27 26.33
C MET A 274 -18.51 10.84 25.81
N HIS A 275 -19.45 10.62 24.89
CA HIS A 275 -19.69 9.32 24.28
C HIS A 275 -18.57 8.96 23.31
N LEU A 276 -18.04 9.95 22.57
CA LEU A 276 -16.89 9.75 21.68
C LEU A 276 -15.64 9.32 22.44
N LYS A 277 -15.31 10.03 23.54
CA LYS A 277 -14.20 9.64 24.43
C LYS A 277 -14.35 8.21 24.95
N LYS A 278 -15.55 7.86 25.42
CA LYS A 278 -15.85 6.50 25.89
C LYS A 278 -15.68 5.46 24.77
N ALA A 279 -16.14 5.75 23.56
CA ALA A 279 -16.02 4.84 22.43
C ALA A 279 -14.55 4.56 22.05
N PHE A 280 -13.67 5.57 22.09
CA PHE A 280 -12.24 5.39 21.83
C PHE A 280 -11.57 4.43 22.83
N THR A 281 -12.00 4.41 24.09
CA THR A 281 -11.44 3.49 25.10
C THR A 281 -11.65 2.01 24.76
N PHE A 282 -12.57 1.67 23.85
CA PHE A 282 -12.72 0.30 23.38
C PHE A 282 -11.55 -0.12 22.48
N CYS A 283 -11.09 0.76 21.57
CA CYS A 283 -9.91 0.47 20.74
C CYS A 283 -8.63 0.32 21.58
N GLU A 284 -8.53 1.05 22.69
CA GLU A 284 -7.39 0.94 23.61
C GLU A 284 -7.25 -0.45 24.24
N LYS A 285 -8.33 -1.24 24.29
CA LYS A 285 -8.32 -2.62 24.82
C LYS A 285 -7.79 -3.64 23.82
N ILE A 286 -7.65 -3.29 22.55
CA ILE A 286 -6.95 -4.13 21.57
C ILE A 286 -5.47 -4.16 21.99
N LEU A 287 -4.85 -5.35 21.99
CA LEU A 287 -3.49 -5.52 22.52
C LEU A 287 -2.50 -4.59 21.81
N VAL A 288 -1.54 -4.01 22.56
CA VAL A 288 -0.51 -3.11 22.03
C VAL A 288 0.39 -3.79 20.97
N GLY A 289 0.43 -5.12 20.92
CA GLY A 289 1.11 -5.88 19.85
C GLY A 289 0.31 -6.05 18.55
N GLU A 290 -0.92 -5.53 18.48
CA GLU A 290 -1.79 -5.58 17.30
C GLU A 290 -1.95 -4.20 16.66
N ASN A 291 -0.83 -3.52 16.38
CA ASN A 291 -0.80 -2.12 15.90
C ASN A 291 -1.75 -1.86 14.72
N ARG A 292 -1.74 -2.72 13.70
CA ARG A 292 -2.64 -2.58 12.53
C ARG A 292 -4.13 -2.63 12.90
N ASN A 293 -4.51 -3.47 13.88
CA ASN A 293 -5.89 -3.58 14.34
C ASN A 293 -6.30 -2.35 15.17
N ARG A 294 -5.39 -1.86 16.04
CA ARG A 294 -5.58 -0.64 16.81
C ARG A 294 -5.74 0.58 15.90
N GLU A 295 -4.80 0.79 14.99
CA GLU A 295 -4.84 1.85 13.98
C GLU A 295 -6.13 1.79 13.17
N SER A 296 -6.55 0.60 12.73
CA SER A 296 -7.79 0.45 11.96
C SER A 296 -9.05 0.70 12.77
N CYS A 297 -9.05 0.35 14.07
CA CYS A 297 -10.13 0.67 15.00
C CYS A 297 -10.27 2.18 15.18
N PHE A 298 -9.17 2.87 15.50
CA PHE A 298 -9.15 4.33 15.63
C PHE A 298 -9.48 5.03 14.30
N GLY A 299 -8.93 4.55 13.19
CA GLY A 299 -9.22 5.04 11.85
C GLY A 299 -10.69 4.93 11.47
N GLY A 300 -11.36 3.84 11.88
CA GLY A 300 -12.80 3.69 11.69
C GLY A 300 -13.62 4.87 12.24
N PHE A 301 -13.16 5.55 13.31
CA PHE A 301 -13.83 6.76 13.82
C PHE A 301 -13.72 7.93 12.86
N GLY A 302 -12.53 8.16 12.29
CA GLY A 302 -12.30 9.22 11.31
C GLY A 302 -13.22 9.08 10.09
N LYS A 303 -13.39 7.85 9.60
CA LYS A 303 -14.33 7.52 8.53
C LYS A 303 -15.77 7.91 8.89
N GLU A 304 -16.23 7.56 10.09
CA GLU A 304 -17.59 7.89 10.54
C GLU A 304 -17.78 9.39 10.82
N PHE A 305 -16.75 10.10 11.31
CA PHE A 305 -16.82 11.51 11.62
C PHE A 305 -17.07 12.39 10.41
N VAL A 306 -16.56 12.03 9.23
CA VAL A 306 -16.89 12.74 7.97
C VAL A 306 -18.39 12.72 7.72
N VAL A 307 -19.02 11.55 7.85
CA VAL A 307 -20.46 11.37 7.62
C VAL A 307 -21.28 12.05 8.72
N LEU A 308 -20.89 11.91 9.99
CA LEU A 308 -21.61 12.47 11.13
C LEU A 308 -21.51 14.00 11.20
N ALA A 309 -20.34 14.58 10.92
CA ALA A 309 -20.14 16.02 10.88
C ALA A 309 -20.92 16.67 9.73
N ASN A 310 -21.16 15.92 8.65
CA ASN A 310 -21.98 16.36 7.52
C ASN A 310 -23.45 15.92 7.59
N GLU A 311 -23.98 15.65 8.79
CA GLU A 311 -25.41 15.34 9.01
C GLU A 311 -25.91 14.14 8.17
N ARG A 312 -25.04 13.15 7.98
CA ARG A 312 -25.26 11.95 7.18
C ARG A 312 -25.50 12.21 5.68
N ASN A 313 -25.21 13.41 5.21
CA ASN A 313 -25.20 13.72 3.78
C ASN A 313 -23.84 13.32 3.18
N VAL A 314 -23.80 12.21 2.45
CA VAL A 314 -22.55 11.70 1.86
C VAL A 314 -22.21 12.33 0.49
N GLN A 315 -23.07 13.22 -0.01
CA GLN A 315 -23.03 13.76 -1.38
C GLN A 315 -22.39 15.14 -1.44
N SER A 316 -22.58 15.93 -0.39
CA SER A 316 -22.00 17.26 -0.25
C SER A 316 -20.71 17.24 0.57
N VAL A 317 -20.00 16.10 0.59
CA VAL A 317 -18.75 15.97 1.34
C VAL A 317 -17.73 16.97 0.79
N GLU A 318 -17.69 17.15 -0.53
CA GLU A 318 -16.86 18.16 -1.19
C GLU A 318 -17.25 19.61 -0.86
N ASP A 319 -18.44 19.87 -0.31
CA ASP A 319 -18.93 21.21 0.03
C ASP A 319 -18.92 21.49 1.55
N MET A 320 -18.20 20.67 2.33
CA MET A 320 -18.11 20.85 3.78
C MET A 320 -17.40 22.15 4.16
N ASP A 321 -18.08 23.00 4.95
CA ASP A 321 -17.49 24.24 5.45
C ASP A 321 -16.44 24.00 6.57
N SER A 322 -15.67 25.06 6.89
CA SER A 322 -14.67 25.05 7.95
C SER A 322 -15.21 24.59 9.30
N GLY A 323 -16.46 24.91 9.64
CA GLY A 323 -17.05 24.52 10.93
C GLY A 323 -17.22 23.01 11.04
N LYS A 324 -17.68 22.36 9.96
CA LYS A 324 -17.79 20.89 9.91
C LYS A 324 -16.42 20.21 9.90
N LEU A 325 -15.46 20.74 9.15
CA LEU A 325 -14.11 20.19 9.07
C LEU A 325 -13.34 20.33 10.40
N THR A 326 -13.44 21.49 11.06
CA THR A 326 -12.88 21.71 12.41
C THR A 326 -13.48 20.75 13.42
N LYS A 327 -14.78 20.47 13.33
CA LYS A 327 -15.44 19.50 14.20
C LYS A 327 -14.87 18.08 14.04
N ILE A 328 -14.55 17.64 12.81
CA ILE A 328 -13.90 16.34 12.59
C ILE A 328 -12.53 16.30 13.26
N TYR A 329 -11.72 17.37 13.08
CA TYR A 329 -10.42 17.49 13.72
C TYR A 329 -10.52 17.48 15.25
N GLU A 330 -11.44 18.23 15.83
CA GLU A 330 -11.70 18.25 17.28
C GLU A 330 -12.12 16.88 17.81
N TRP A 331 -12.99 16.16 17.09
CA TRP A 331 -13.41 14.82 17.48
C TRP A 331 -12.28 13.80 17.42
N CYS A 332 -11.41 13.83 16.40
CA CYS A 332 -10.23 12.96 16.35
C CYS A 332 -9.24 13.25 17.49
N ASN A 333 -9.10 14.52 17.92
CA ASN A 333 -8.24 14.89 19.05
C ASN A 333 -8.78 14.44 20.43
N LEU A 334 -9.94 13.78 20.49
CA LEU A 334 -10.43 13.15 21.71
C LEU A 334 -9.77 11.78 21.98
N ALA A 335 -9.08 11.20 21.01
CA ALA A 335 -8.36 9.94 21.13
C ALA A 335 -7.00 10.13 21.84
N ILE A 336 -6.40 9.01 22.28
CA ILE A 336 -4.99 8.97 22.69
C ILE A 336 -4.05 9.25 21.49
N ASN A 337 -2.81 9.67 21.74
CA ASN A 337 -1.87 10.13 20.70
C ASN A 337 -1.81 9.22 19.45
N GLU A 338 -1.61 7.90 19.63
CA GLU A 338 -1.62 6.88 18.56
C GLU A 338 -2.92 6.91 17.73
N GLY A 339 -4.06 7.03 18.42
CA GLY A 339 -5.38 7.03 17.81
C GLY A 339 -5.72 8.31 17.06
N VAL A 340 -5.11 9.45 17.42
CA VAL A 340 -5.33 10.73 16.74
C VAL A 340 -4.87 10.65 15.30
N GLU A 341 -3.64 10.21 15.03
CA GLU A 341 -3.11 10.13 13.67
C GLU A 341 -3.91 9.16 12.80
N SER A 342 -4.26 7.99 13.34
CA SER A 342 -5.09 6.99 12.65
C SER A 342 -6.48 7.54 12.29
N CYS A 343 -7.13 8.24 13.23
CA CYS A 343 -8.41 8.90 13.01
C CYS A 343 -8.31 9.97 11.92
N LEU A 344 -7.31 10.86 12.02
CA LEU A 344 -7.09 11.93 11.04
C LEU A 344 -6.77 11.38 9.65
N TYR A 345 -5.94 10.34 9.57
CA TYR A 345 -5.62 9.66 8.32
C TYR A 345 -6.89 9.13 7.64
N SER A 346 -7.71 8.37 8.35
CA SER A 346 -8.92 7.79 7.75
C SER A 346 -9.99 8.83 7.44
N ALA A 347 -10.08 9.92 8.22
CA ALA A 347 -10.94 11.05 7.91
C ALA A 347 -10.50 11.72 6.60
N LEU A 348 -9.20 11.98 6.45
CA LEU A 348 -8.61 12.52 5.22
C LEU A 348 -8.87 11.60 4.01
N GLN A 349 -8.65 10.29 4.15
CA GLN A 349 -8.96 9.33 3.08
C GLN A 349 -10.44 9.34 2.71
N SER A 350 -11.33 9.55 3.68
CA SER A 350 -12.78 9.63 3.46
C SER A 350 -13.24 10.96 2.84
N LEU A 351 -12.49 12.04 3.07
CA LEU A 351 -12.70 13.35 2.44
C LEU A 351 -12.15 13.37 1.02
N PHE A 352 -10.99 12.74 0.77
CA PHE A 352 -10.40 12.64 -0.56
C PHE A 352 -11.12 11.60 -1.44
N TRP A 353 -11.53 10.47 -0.84
CA TRP A 353 -12.31 9.40 -1.46
C TRP A 353 -11.76 8.94 -2.82
N GLY A 354 -10.46 8.61 -2.86
CA GLY A 354 -9.81 8.18 -4.11
C GLY A 354 -9.73 9.26 -5.20
N GLY A 355 -10.00 10.52 -4.87
CA GLY A 355 -10.09 11.65 -5.81
C GLY A 355 -11.43 11.80 -6.51
N GLU A 356 -12.46 11.07 -6.07
CA GLU A 356 -13.84 11.21 -6.53
C GLU A 356 -14.47 12.52 -6.01
N ASN A 357 -14.12 12.93 -4.78
CA ASN A 357 -14.47 14.26 -4.26
C ASN A 357 -13.51 15.32 -4.82
N LYS A 358 -13.96 16.57 -4.92
CA LYS A 358 -13.04 17.70 -5.16
C LYS A 358 -11.92 17.73 -4.12
N ARG A 359 -10.67 17.93 -4.58
CA ARG A 359 -9.48 17.93 -3.72
C ARG A 359 -9.42 19.09 -2.71
N ASP A 360 -10.15 20.17 -2.96
CA ASP A 360 -10.18 21.36 -2.11
C ASP A 360 -10.65 21.03 -0.68
N VAL A 361 -11.64 20.16 -0.50
CA VAL A 361 -12.10 19.78 0.85
C VAL A 361 -11.00 19.07 1.65
N ALA A 362 -10.21 18.20 1.02
CA ALA A 362 -9.13 17.47 1.67
C ALA A 362 -7.95 18.41 2.00
N ILE A 363 -7.62 19.33 1.07
CA ILE A 363 -6.61 20.38 1.29
C ILE A 363 -7.05 21.29 2.44
N HIS A 364 -8.30 21.72 2.46
CA HIS A 364 -8.85 22.58 3.50
C HIS A 364 -8.84 21.89 4.86
N PHE A 365 -9.20 20.60 4.91
CA PHE A 365 -9.11 19.80 6.14
C PHE A 365 -7.70 19.74 6.73
N CYS A 366 -6.67 19.58 5.89
CA CYS A 366 -5.28 19.66 6.39
C CYS A 366 -4.91 21.08 6.83
N THR A 367 -5.39 22.11 6.13
CA THR A 367 -5.05 23.51 6.38
C THR A 367 -5.63 24.06 7.70
N ILE A 368 -6.80 23.58 8.13
CA ILE A 368 -7.44 24.03 9.38
C ILE A 368 -6.75 23.51 10.65
N MET A 369 -5.82 22.55 10.52
CA MET A 369 -5.14 21.95 11.67
C MET A 369 -4.25 22.97 12.35
N THR A 370 -4.46 23.17 13.66
CA THR A 370 -3.69 24.13 14.45
C THR A 370 -2.32 23.61 14.89
N ASP A 371 -2.14 22.29 14.88
CA ASP A 371 -0.89 21.62 15.23
C ASP A 371 -0.06 21.34 13.97
N LYS A 372 1.16 21.88 13.93
CA LYS A 372 2.05 21.78 12.76
C LYS A 372 2.52 20.36 12.44
N GLN A 373 2.64 19.48 13.43
CA GLN A 373 3.01 18.09 13.18
C GLN A 373 1.85 17.34 12.52
N LYS A 374 0.62 17.54 13.03
CA LYS A 374 -0.59 16.94 12.46
C LYS A 374 -0.90 17.48 11.06
N GLU A 375 -0.73 18.78 10.85
CA GLU A 375 -0.83 19.42 9.53
C GLU A 375 0.12 18.77 8.52
N SER A 376 1.40 18.63 8.89
CA SER A 376 2.42 17.98 8.05
C SER A 376 2.05 16.53 7.74
N PHE A 377 1.67 15.74 8.75
CA PHE A 377 1.20 14.36 8.58
C PHE A 377 0.01 14.26 7.62
N CYS A 378 -0.96 15.18 7.74
CA CYS A 378 -2.12 15.25 6.87
C CYS A 378 -1.73 15.51 5.40
N PHE A 379 -0.90 16.53 5.14
CA PHE A 379 -0.47 16.81 3.77
C PHE A 379 0.37 15.69 3.17
N GLN A 380 1.29 15.09 3.93
CA GLN A 380 2.07 13.94 3.46
C GLN A 380 1.17 12.75 3.11
N SER A 381 0.15 12.49 3.91
CA SER A 381 -0.85 11.45 3.67
C SER A 381 -1.71 11.75 2.44
N LEU A 382 -2.07 13.01 2.21
CA LEU A 382 -2.83 13.44 1.03
C LEU A 382 -2.01 13.29 -0.24
N ILE A 383 -0.74 13.72 -0.24
CA ILE A 383 0.18 13.54 -1.37
C ILE A 383 0.32 12.04 -1.70
N LYS A 384 0.46 11.18 -0.67
CA LYS A 384 0.51 9.71 -0.86
C LYS A 384 -0.78 9.18 -1.49
N ALA A 385 -1.94 9.68 -1.07
CA ALA A 385 -3.23 9.28 -1.64
C ALA A 385 -3.34 9.70 -3.12
N VAL A 386 -2.93 10.93 -3.46
CA VAL A 386 -2.90 11.40 -4.85
C VAL A 386 -1.97 10.56 -5.72
N SER A 387 -0.77 10.21 -5.23
CA SER A 387 0.16 9.32 -5.94
C SER A 387 -0.48 7.96 -6.27
N TYR A 388 -1.25 7.41 -5.33
CA TYR A 388 -1.82 6.08 -5.45
C TYR A 388 -3.05 6.01 -6.36
N TYR A 389 -3.96 6.98 -6.24
CA TYR A 389 -5.26 6.94 -6.91
C TYR A 389 -5.31 7.69 -8.23
N ILE A 390 -4.45 8.70 -8.44
CA ILE A 390 -4.55 9.60 -9.58
C ILE A 390 -3.37 9.41 -10.49
N ASP A 391 -3.60 8.91 -11.70
CA ASP A 391 -2.55 8.75 -12.72
C ASP A 391 -2.42 9.99 -13.62
N ASP A 392 -3.40 10.90 -13.62
CA ASP A 392 -3.40 12.10 -14.46
C ASP A 392 -2.35 13.14 -14.02
N SER A 393 -1.40 13.44 -14.91
CA SER A 393 -0.28 14.35 -14.61
C SER A 393 -0.71 15.81 -14.45
N ASN A 394 -1.76 16.25 -15.14
CA ASN A 394 -2.24 17.63 -15.04
C ASN A 394 -2.91 17.84 -13.68
N TYR A 395 -3.75 16.90 -13.26
CA TYR A 395 -4.34 16.89 -11.93
C TYR A 395 -3.27 16.95 -10.84
N ARG A 396 -2.23 16.11 -10.95
CA ARG A 396 -1.11 16.09 -10.01
C ARG A 396 -0.42 17.45 -9.94
N ALA A 397 -0.14 18.07 -11.09
CA ALA A 397 0.51 19.38 -11.18
C ALA A 397 -0.32 20.48 -10.52
N GLU A 398 -1.61 20.56 -10.83
CA GLU A 398 -2.53 21.52 -10.23
C GLU A 398 -2.65 21.31 -8.71
N PHE A 399 -2.79 20.06 -8.26
CA PHE A 399 -2.83 19.71 -6.84
C PHE A 399 -1.59 20.24 -6.09
N CYS A 400 -0.39 20.03 -6.62
CA CYS A 400 0.83 20.53 -5.96
C CYS A 400 0.91 22.06 -5.93
N LEU A 401 0.24 22.78 -6.84
CA LEU A 401 0.17 24.24 -6.79
C LEU A 401 -0.83 24.75 -5.74
N GLU A 402 -1.88 23.98 -5.48
CA GLU A 402 -2.97 24.34 -4.55
C GLU A 402 -2.62 24.11 -3.07
N ILE A 403 -1.71 23.18 -2.76
CA ILE A 403 -1.25 22.97 -1.38
C ILE A 403 -0.27 24.06 -0.91
N PRO A 404 -0.07 24.23 0.42
CA PRO A 404 0.85 25.24 0.96
C PRO A 404 2.28 25.11 0.42
N GLU A 405 2.94 26.26 0.27
CA GLU A 405 4.27 26.37 -0.36
C GLU A 405 5.31 25.42 0.26
N SER A 406 5.28 25.23 1.57
CA SER A 406 6.19 24.36 2.33
C SER A 406 6.15 22.89 1.90
N TYR A 407 5.07 22.42 1.28
CA TYR A 407 4.91 21.02 0.87
C TYR A 407 5.08 20.80 -0.64
N ARG A 408 5.18 21.87 -1.44
CA ARG A 408 5.16 21.78 -2.91
C ARG A 408 6.36 21.02 -3.46
N GLN A 409 7.55 21.22 -2.90
CA GLN A 409 8.75 20.49 -3.32
C GLN A 409 8.57 18.98 -3.12
N GLN A 410 8.16 18.57 -1.92
CA GLN A 410 7.89 17.17 -1.60
C GLN A 410 6.79 16.59 -2.49
N CYS A 411 5.72 17.36 -2.74
CA CYS A 411 4.62 16.97 -3.62
C CYS A 411 5.10 16.73 -5.05
N ASN A 412 5.83 17.69 -5.62
CA ASN A 412 6.32 17.61 -6.99
C ASN A 412 7.29 16.43 -7.21
N LEU A 413 8.16 16.18 -6.22
CA LEU A 413 9.06 15.02 -6.22
C LEU A 413 8.26 13.71 -6.19
N ARG A 414 7.36 13.56 -5.20
CA ARG A 414 6.61 12.32 -4.98
C ARG A 414 5.61 12.00 -6.09
N LEU A 415 5.06 13.02 -6.76
CA LEU A 415 4.09 12.83 -7.83
C LEU A 415 4.72 12.74 -9.23
N GLY A 416 6.06 12.78 -9.33
CA GLY A 416 6.78 12.66 -10.60
C GLY A 416 6.63 13.88 -11.52
N LEU A 417 6.38 15.07 -10.96
CA LEU A 417 6.06 16.30 -11.71
C LEU A 417 7.26 17.19 -11.95
N THR A 418 8.23 17.13 -11.05
CA THR A 418 9.58 17.57 -11.36
C THR A 418 10.26 16.46 -12.15
N ALA A 419 10.98 16.81 -13.21
CA ALA A 419 12.13 15.98 -13.60
C ALA A 419 12.89 15.70 -12.30
N LYS A 420 13.17 14.42 -11.97
CA LYS A 420 13.98 14.03 -10.79
C LYS A 420 15.03 15.12 -10.61
N ASP A 421 15.11 15.75 -9.44
CA ASP A 421 16.06 16.84 -9.23
C ASP A 421 17.46 16.27 -9.42
N LYS A 422 17.93 16.31 -10.67
CA LYS A 422 19.24 15.86 -11.06
C LYS A 422 20.26 16.88 -10.58
N SER A 423 19.97 17.86 -9.73
CA SER A 423 21.01 18.81 -9.26
C SER A 423 22.20 18.06 -8.64
N ILE A 424 21.95 17.03 -7.83
CA ILE A 424 22.98 16.17 -7.25
C ILE A 424 23.64 15.31 -8.34
N THR A 425 22.86 14.58 -9.14
CA THR A 425 23.38 13.78 -10.26
C THR A 425 24.21 14.64 -11.25
N ASN A 426 23.67 15.75 -11.75
CA ASN A 426 24.28 16.72 -12.66
C ASN A 426 25.53 17.37 -12.06
N LYS A 427 25.54 17.69 -10.76
CA LYS A 427 26.75 18.15 -10.07
C LYS A 427 27.85 17.12 -10.21
N TRP A 428 27.56 15.84 -9.99
CA TRP A 428 28.55 14.77 -10.08
C TRP A 428 28.90 14.41 -11.51
N VAL A 429 27.97 14.44 -12.46
CA VAL A 429 28.20 14.37 -13.91
C VAL A 429 29.25 15.41 -14.31
N SER A 430 29.04 16.68 -13.93
CA SER A 430 29.96 17.78 -14.20
C SER A 430 31.31 17.60 -13.51
N MET A 431 31.32 17.11 -12.27
CA MET A 431 32.56 16.84 -11.54
C MET A 431 33.37 15.70 -12.17
N ILE A 432 32.72 14.61 -12.58
CA ILE A 432 33.35 13.48 -13.26
C ILE A 432 34.00 13.94 -14.57
N ASP A 433 33.31 14.74 -15.38
CA ASP A 433 33.86 15.33 -16.59
C ASP A 433 35.10 16.21 -16.30
N LYS A 434 35.09 16.93 -15.16
CA LYS A 434 36.14 17.91 -14.83
C LYS A 434 37.40 17.30 -14.21
N ILE A 435 37.25 16.35 -13.29
CA ILE A 435 38.37 15.82 -12.50
C ILE A 435 38.57 14.30 -12.61
N GLY A 436 37.75 13.62 -13.41
CA GLY A 436 37.75 12.16 -13.53
C GLY A 436 36.94 11.47 -12.43
N ALA A 437 36.50 10.25 -12.72
CA ALA A 437 35.54 9.51 -11.91
C ALA A 437 36.05 9.16 -10.51
N GLU A 438 37.30 8.69 -10.39
CA GLU A 438 37.89 8.32 -9.11
C GLU A 438 38.08 9.54 -8.20
N ALA A 439 38.58 10.65 -8.74
CA ALA A 439 38.76 11.88 -7.96
C ALA A 439 37.40 12.50 -7.57
N ALA A 440 36.42 12.45 -8.46
CA ALA A 440 35.05 12.87 -8.18
C ALA A 440 34.42 12.04 -7.05
N TYR A 441 34.63 10.72 -7.04
CA TYR A 441 34.11 9.86 -6.00
C TYR A 441 34.78 10.13 -4.63
N GLN A 442 36.10 10.33 -4.58
CA GLN A 442 36.76 10.72 -3.32
C GLN A 442 36.24 12.06 -2.79
N LYS A 443 36.01 13.04 -3.69
CA LYS A 443 35.41 14.33 -3.33
C LYS A 443 33.98 14.16 -2.83
N PHE A 444 33.18 13.32 -3.50
CA PHE A 444 31.84 12.96 -3.07
C PHE A 444 31.85 12.38 -1.66
N LYS A 445 32.75 11.44 -1.35
CA LYS A 445 32.86 10.87 0.00
C LYS A 445 33.13 11.92 1.08
N GLN A 446 34.03 12.86 0.81
CA GLN A 446 34.33 13.95 1.75
C GLN A 446 33.16 14.90 1.97
N GLU A 447 32.44 15.25 0.90
CA GLU A 447 31.30 16.19 0.99
C GLU A 447 30.06 15.51 1.61
N ASN A 448 29.86 14.23 1.31
CA ASN A 448 28.69 13.48 1.73
C ASN A 448 28.79 13.00 3.19
N SER A 449 30.00 12.80 3.73
CA SER A 449 30.20 12.38 5.13
C SER A 449 29.65 13.34 6.19
N GLY A 450 29.30 14.59 5.81
CA GLY A 450 28.67 15.56 6.70
C GLY A 450 27.14 15.48 6.78
N GLN A 451 26.49 14.62 5.99
CA GLN A 451 25.03 14.45 5.97
C GLN A 451 24.57 13.41 7.01
N ASP A 452 23.26 13.33 7.27
CA ASP A 452 22.67 12.22 8.03
C ASP A 452 22.77 10.89 7.25
N GLN A 453 22.62 9.75 7.93
CA GLN A 453 22.88 8.42 7.37
C GLN A 453 21.97 8.06 6.19
N GLU A 454 20.70 8.47 6.23
CA GLU A 454 19.74 8.24 5.15
C GLU A 454 20.14 9.07 3.91
N SER A 455 20.42 10.35 4.11
CA SER A 455 20.91 11.24 3.05
C SER A 455 22.24 10.77 2.46
N GLN A 456 23.16 10.29 3.30
CA GLN A 456 24.44 9.74 2.85
C GLN A 456 24.23 8.61 1.84
N HIS A 457 23.34 7.68 2.16
CA HIS A 457 23.01 6.54 1.32
C HIS A 457 22.31 6.97 0.03
N LEU A 458 21.26 7.79 0.12
CA LEU A 458 20.49 8.25 -1.05
C LEU A 458 21.35 9.09 -2.01
N ASN A 459 22.22 9.95 -1.51
CA ASN A 459 23.15 10.71 -2.36
C ASN A 459 24.16 9.81 -3.08
N ALA A 460 24.51 8.66 -2.50
CA ALA A 460 25.37 7.69 -3.16
C ALA A 460 24.66 7.02 -4.34
N HIS A 461 23.33 6.85 -4.29
CA HIS A 461 22.55 6.42 -5.46
C HIS A 461 22.70 7.43 -6.60
N GLU A 462 22.51 8.72 -6.33
CA GLU A 462 22.65 9.79 -7.32
C GLU A 462 24.06 9.84 -7.94
N PHE A 463 25.10 9.62 -7.15
CA PHE A 463 26.47 9.48 -7.69
C PHE A 463 26.59 8.26 -8.63
N GLY A 464 25.96 7.14 -8.28
CA GLY A 464 25.92 5.93 -9.12
C GLY A 464 25.28 6.19 -10.50
N ILE A 465 24.20 6.97 -10.56
CA ILE A 465 23.58 7.43 -11.83
C ILE A 465 24.58 8.23 -12.64
N ALA A 466 25.17 9.26 -12.03
CA ALA A 466 26.13 10.15 -12.69
C ALA A 466 27.34 9.40 -13.24
N LEU A 467 27.84 8.43 -12.47
CA LEU A 467 28.99 7.61 -12.81
C LEU A 467 28.69 6.68 -14.00
N TYR A 468 27.53 6.05 -14.00
CA TYR A 468 27.11 5.23 -15.14
C TYR A 468 26.89 6.08 -16.40
N GLU A 469 26.26 7.25 -16.29
CA GLU A 469 26.03 8.16 -17.42
C GLU A 469 27.35 8.55 -18.11
N LYS A 470 28.43 8.74 -17.35
CA LYS A 470 29.72 9.22 -17.87
C LYS A 470 30.73 8.13 -18.21
N VAL A 471 30.74 7.03 -17.46
CA VAL A 471 31.77 6.00 -17.56
C VAL A 471 31.19 4.66 -18.04
N GLY A 472 29.86 4.52 -18.02
CA GLY A 472 29.17 3.27 -18.29
C GLY A 472 29.53 2.19 -17.26
N MET A 473 29.41 0.93 -17.67
CA MET A 473 29.67 -0.23 -16.82
C MET A 473 31.07 -0.28 -16.21
N LYS A 474 32.07 0.31 -16.88
CA LYS A 474 33.45 0.40 -16.34
C LYS A 474 33.52 1.23 -15.07
N GLY A 475 32.55 2.12 -14.85
CA GLY A 475 32.41 2.92 -13.64
C GLY A 475 32.28 2.08 -12.37
N VAL A 476 31.84 0.82 -12.47
CA VAL A 476 31.74 -0.09 -11.31
C VAL A 476 33.05 -0.21 -10.52
N ALA A 477 34.21 -0.01 -11.17
CA ALA A 477 35.52 -0.05 -10.54
C ALA A 477 35.85 1.19 -9.67
N VAL A 478 34.98 2.19 -9.66
CA VAL A 478 35.12 3.46 -8.92
C VAL A 478 34.38 3.41 -7.58
N CYS A 479 33.21 2.76 -7.53
CA CYS A 479 32.43 2.62 -6.29
C CYS A 479 33.18 1.77 -5.24
N ASP A 480 32.81 1.92 -3.96
CA ASP A 480 33.26 1.09 -2.84
C ASP A 480 32.10 0.89 -1.84
N SER A 481 32.37 0.32 -0.66
CA SER A 481 31.34 0.05 0.35
C SER A 481 30.82 1.30 1.07
N SER A 482 31.38 2.49 0.79
CA SER A 482 30.98 3.72 1.47
C SER A 482 29.49 4.00 1.30
N PHE A 483 28.87 4.51 2.36
CA PHE A 483 27.45 4.87 2.41
C PHE A 483 26.50 3.70 2.11
N GLY A 484 26.84 2.51 2.61
CA GLY A 484 26.00 1.32 2.49
C GLY A 484 25.84 0.87 1.03
N TYR A 485 26.93 0.89 0.27
CA TYR A 485 26.98 0.41 -1.13
C TYR A 485 26.11 1.20 -2.13
N GLY A 486 25.59 2.37 -1.76
CA GLY A 486 24.61 3.10 -2.59
C GLY A 486 25.09 3.42 -4.02
N CYS A 487 26.39 3.70 -4.22
CA CYS A 487 26.98 3.89 -5.54
C CYS A 487 26.81 2.65 -6.44
N TYR A 488 27.05 1.45 -5.88
CA TYR A 488 26.88 0.20 -6.61
C TYR A 488 25.43 -0.07 -6.96
N HIS A 489 24.53 0.11 -5.99
CA HIS A 489 23.10 -0.18 -6.17
C HIS A 489 22.57 0.49 -7.41
N GLN A 490 22.75 1.80 -7.50
CA GLN A 490 22.16 2.57 -8.57
C GLN A 490 22.92 2.44 -9.89
N LEU A 491 24.26 2.36 -9.88
CA LEU A 491 25.05 2.16 -11.11
C LEU A 491 24.67 0.85 -11.81
N LEU A 492 24.61 -0.24 -11.04
CA LEU A 492 24.33 -1.58 -11.58
C LEU A 492 22.87 -1.72 -12.00
N LEU A 493 21.94 -1.14 -11.23
CA LEU A 493 20.54 -1.05 -11.60
C LEU A 493 20.36 -0.34 -12.94
N THR A 494 20.98 0.83 -13.11
CA THR A 494 20.88 1.62 -14.34
C THR A 494 21.45 0.85 -15.53
N ALA A 495 22.60 0.17 -15.34
CA ALA A 495 23.20 -0.66 -16.39
C ALA A 495 22.29 -1.81 -16.83
N ILE A 496 21.70 -2.56 -15.89
CA ILE A 496 20.82 -3.70 -16.20
C ILE A 496 19.50 -3.22 -16.81
N ALA A 497 18.95 -2.11 -16.31
CA ALA A 497 17.71 -1.54 -16.84
C ALA A 497 17.86 -1.09 -18.30
N GLU A 498 18.97 -0.43 -18.64
CA GLU A 498 19.19 0.08 -20.01
C GLU A 498 19.66 -0.99 -21.00
N GLN A 499 20.56 -1.88 -20.57
CA GLN A 499 21.24 -2.81 -21.48
C GLN A 499 20.69 -4.25 -21.38
N GLY A 500 19.77 -4.51 -20.45
CA GLY A 500 19.19 -5.82 -20.21
C GLY A 500 20.18 -6.82 -19.63
N LEU A 501 19.79 -8.09 -19.61
CA LEU A 501 20.53 -9.16 -18.90
C LEU A 501 21.88 -9.54 -19.54
N SER A 502 22.16 -9.11 -20.78
CA SER A 502 23.42 -9.44 -21.48
C SER A 502 24.66 -8.90 -20.77
N VAL A 503 24.50 -7.86 -19.95
CA VAL A 503 25.61 -7.20 -19.25
C VAL A 503 26.00 -7.84 -17.92
N VAL A 504 25.16 -8.73 -17.37
CA VAL A 504 25.34 -9.29 -16.03
C VAL A 504 26.68 -10.02 -15.89
N HIS A 505 27.08 -10.79 -16.90
CA HIS A 505 28.38 -11.47 -16.90
C HIS A 505 29.55 -10.49 -17.02
N GLU A 506 29.41 -9.41 -17.80
CA GLU A 506 30.44 -8.38 -17.91
C GLU A 506 30.62 -7.62 -16.59
N LEU A 507 29.52 -7.29 -15.92
CA LEU A 507 29.52 -6.67 -14.59
C LEU A 507 30.15 -7.60 -13.55
N ASP A 508 29.81 -8.89 -13.56
CA ASP A 508 30.42 -9.91 -12.71
C ASP A 508 31.95 -9.98 -12.93
N GLN A 509 32.39 -10.01 -14.18
CA GLN A 509 33.83 -9.99 -14.52
C GLN A 509 34.51 -8.71 -14.05
N ALA A 510 33.85 -7.56 -14.21
CA ALA A 510 34.38 -6.29 -13.76
C ALA A 510 34.53 -6.25 -12.22
N CYS A 511 33.54 -6.76 -11.49
CA CYS A 511 33.60 -6.94 -10.04
C CYS A 511 34.80 -7.81 -9.64
N ILE A 512 34.91 -9.02 -10.21
CA ILE A 512 35.99 -9.97 -9.91
C ILE A 512 37.36 -9.38 -10.25
N LYS A 513 37.50 -8.75 -11.42
CA LYS A 513 38.76 -8.16 -11.87
C LYS A 513 39.26 -7.06 -10.95
N LYS A 514 38.36 -6.23 -10.42
CA LYS A 514 38.73 -5.09 -9.58
C LYS A 514 38.96 -5.49 -8.13
N PHE A 515 38.11 -6.35 -7.58
CA PHE A 515 38.04 -6.59 -6.13
C PHE A 515 38.43 -8.01 -5.72
N GLY A 516 38.67 -8.91 -6.70
CA GLY A 516 38.98 -10.30 -6.45
C GLY A 516 37.85 -11.04 -5.71
N GLU A 517 38.21 -12.15 -5.06
CA GLU A 517 37.26 -12.99 -4.31
C GLU A 517 36.65 -12.32 -3.07
N ARG A 518 37.09 -11.10 -2.72
CA ARG A 518 36.59 -10.34 -1.55
C ARG A 518 35.65 -9.19 -1.94
N GLY A 519 35.40 -8.99 -3.24
CA GLY A 519 34.60 -7.90 -3.82
C GLY A 519 33.08 -8.05 -3.74
N LEU A 520 32.57 -8.57 -2.62
CA LEU A 520 31.21 -9.11 -2.54
C LEU A 520 30.12 -8.03 -2.70
N GLY A 521 30.39 -6.80 -2.28
CA GLY A 521 29.46 -5.67 -2.42
C GLY A 521 29.09 -5.34 -3.88
N CYS A 522 30.03 -5.52 -4.80
CA CYS A 522 29.79 -5.26 -6.22
C CYS A 522 28.79 -6.28 -6.80
N GLN A 523 29.00 -7.56 -6.53
CA GLN A 523 28.07 -8.61 -6.97
C GLN A 523 26.73 -8.57 -6.21
N HIS A 524 26.74 -8.13 -4.95
CA HIS A 524 25.53 -7.87 -4.19
C HIS A 524 24.64 -6.83 -4.89
N GLY A 525 25.21 -5.74 -5.39
CA GLY A 525 24.49 -4.74 -6.19
C GLY A 525 23.84 -5.29 -7.47
N ILE A 526 24.46 -6.29 -8.11
CA ILE A 526 23.85 -7.00 -9.27
C ILE A 526 22.57 -7.71 -8.85
N GLY A 527 22.53 -8.27 -7.63
CA GLY A 527 21.35 -8.94 -7.08
C GLY A 527 20.13 -8.02 -6.95
N HIS A 528 20.33 -6.81 -6.42
CA HIS A 528 19.28 -5.78 -6.35
C HIS A 528 18.70 -5.47 -7.73
N GLY A 529 19.58 -5.17 -8.70
CA GLY A 529 19.17 -4.85 -10.06
C GLY A 529 18.46 -6.00 -10.79
N LEU A 530 18.88 -7.25 -10.56
CA LEU A 530 18.22 -8.42 -11.14
C LEU A 530 16.81 -8.63 -10.58
N LEU A 531 16.63 -8.47 -9.27
CA LEU A 531 15.31 -8.67 -8.68
C LEU A 531 14.32 -7.61 -9.19
N ASP A 532 14.74 -6.34 -9.24
CA ASP A 532 13.92 -5.27 -9.82
C ASP A 532 13.60 -5.51 -11.30
N TYR A 533 14.62 -5.82 -12.12
CA TYR A 533 14.46 -6.09 -13.55
C TYR A 533 13.44 -7.20 -13.84
N TYR A 534 13.42 -8.25 -13.03
CA TYR A 534 12.45 -9.35 -13.16
C TYR A 534 11.10 -9.08 -12.50
N GLY A 535 10.81 -7.83 -12.10
CA GLY A 535 9.56 -7.46 -11.46
C GLY A 535 9.35 -8.11 -10.09
N TYR A 536 10.44 -8.38 -9.36
CA TYR A 536 10.49 -9.11 -8.09
C TYR A 536 10.15 -10.61 -8.21
N SER A 537 10.48 -11.21 -9.35
CA SER A 537 10.45 -12.67 -9.50
C SER A 537 11.72 -13.30 -8.90
N LEU A 538 11.65 -13.76 -7.64
CA LEU A 538 12.79 -14.31 -6.90
C LEU A 538 13.52 -15.44 -7.65
N ASP A 539 12.78 -16.40 -8.19
CA ASP A 539 13.35 -17.56 -8.89
C ASP A 539 14.18 -17.15 -10.11
N LYS A 540 13.70 -16.16 -10.88
CA LYS A 540 14.41 -15.67 -12.08
C LYS A 540 15.69 -14.93 -11.71
N ALA A 541 15.64 -14.10 -10.68
CA ALA A 541 16.80 -13.35 -10.20
C ALA A 541 17.87 -14.31 -9.67
N LEU A 542 17.50 -15.28 -8.83
CA LEU A 542 18.40 -16.31 -8.32
C LEU A 542 18.96 -17.22 -9.43
N ALA A 543 18.13 -17.60 -10.41
CA ALA A 543 18.58 -18.37 -11.57
C ALA A 543 19.65 -17.61 -12.36
N MET A 544 19.51 -16.29 -12.52
CA MET A 544 20.53 -15.47 -13.18
C MET A 544 21.81 -15.38 -12.32
N CYS A 545 21.69 -15.18 -11.00
CA CYS A 545 22.84 -15.24 -10.09
C CYS A 545 23.60 -16.58 -10.20
N ALA A 546 22.90 -17.70 -10.42
CA ALA A 546 23.51 -19.03 -10.56
C ALA A 546 24.45 -19.15 -11.78
N THR A 547 24.29 -18.29 -12.78
CA THR A 547 25.11 -18.31 -14.00
C THR A 547 26.41 -17.50 -13.87
N MET A 548 26.55 -16.69 -12.82
CA MET A 548 27.73 -15.88 -12.57
C MET A 548 28.94 -16.76 -12.20
N GLN A 549 30.14 -16.22 -12.41
CA GLN A 549 31.38 -16.91 -12.04
C GLN A 549 31.55 -17.02 -10.52
N TRP A 550 31.07 -16.03 -9.76
CA TRP A 550 31.04 -16.12 -8.32
C TRP A 550 29.87 -16.96 -7.81
N GLN A 551 30.19 -18.02 -7.08
CA GLN A 551 29.20 -19.00 -6.62
C GLN A 551 29.36 -19.37 -5.14
N LYS A 552 29.96 -18.50 -4.31
CA LYS A 552 30.01 -18.77 -2.86
C LYS A 552 28.59 -18.73 -2.28
N PRO A 553 28.28 -19.52 -1.26
CA PRO A 553 26.91 -19.77 -0.81
C PRO A 553 26.28 -18.70 0.12
N LEU A 554 27.05 -17.73 0.61
CA LEU A 554 26.57 -16.79 1.65
C LEU A 554 26.29 -15.37 1.14
N PHE A 555 27.18 -14.83 0.30
CA PHE A 555 27.17 -13.43 -0.12
C PHE A 555 27.19 -13.30 -1.66
N GLY A 556 27.28 -12.06 -2.16
CA GLY A 556 27.28 -11.74 -3.59
C GLY A 556 25.85 -11.58 -4.13
N CYS A 557 25.62 -11.94 -5.39
CA CYS A 557 24.35 -11.69 -6.09
C CYS A 557 23.11 -12.16 -5.31
N GLN A 558 23.12 -13.39 -4.82
CA GLN A 558 21.99 -13.95 -4.06
C GLN A 558 21.66 -13.17 -2.78
N SER A 559 22.66 -12.59 -2.09
CA SER A 559 22.39 -11.81 -0.88
C SER A 559 21.76 -10.46 -1.22
N GLY A 560 22.10 -9.87 -2.36
CA GLY A 560 21.42 -8.68 -2.88
C GLY A 560 19.97 -8.99 -3.25
N VAL A 561 19.73 -10.12 -3.93
CA VAL A 561 18.37 -10.58 -4.25
C VAL A 561 17.53 -10.77 -2.98
N PHE A 562 18.02 -11.47 -1.97
CA PHE A 562 17.26 -11.66 -0.72
C PHE A 562 17.09 -10.37 0.07
N MET A 563 18.09 -9.48 0.08
CA MET A 563 17.98 -8.19 0.73
C MET A 563 16.93 -7.31 0.04
N GLU A 564 16.97 -7.14 -1.29
CA GLU A 564 15.95 -6.38 -2.03
C GLU A 564 14.55 -6.98 -1.86
N ASN A 565 14.46 -8.32 -1.80
CA ASN A 565 13.19 -9.00 -1.58
C ASN A 565 12.61 -8.72 -0.18
N ASN A 566 13.47 -8.56 0.83
CA ASN A 566 13.06 -8.28 2.21
C ASN A 566 12.84 -6.78 2.44
N PHE A 567 13.81 -5.98 2.01
CA PHE A 567 13.94 -4.54 2.13
C PHE A 567 14.10 -3.96 0.72
N PRO A 568 13.00 -3.68 0.02
CA PRO A 568 13.13 -3.07 -1.28
C PRO A 568 13.73 -1.67 -1.13
N ILE A 569 14.94 -1.48 -1.65
CA ILE A 569 15.66 -0.21 -1.63
C ILE A 569 15.83 0.36 -3.03
N VAL A 570 15.53 -0.43 -4.07
CA VAL A 570 15.49 0.05 -5.45
C VAL A 570 14.33 1.02 -5.62
N LEU A 571 14.64 2.21 -6.13
CA LEU A 571 13.67 3.24 -6.46
C LEU A 571 13.22 3.08 -7.91
N ASN A 572 11.90 3.08 -8.13
CA ASN A 572 11.32 3.12 -9.46
C ASN A 572 11.55 4.49 -10.15
N GLU A 573 11.00 4.63 -11.37
CA GLU A 573 11.07 5.87 -12.15
C GLU A 573 10.52 7.10 -11.39
N ASN A 574 9.58 6.88 -10.47
CA ASN A 574 8.96 7.90 -9.62
C ASN A 574 9.72 8.16 -8.30
N GLY A 575 10.85 7.48 -8.07
CA GLY A 575 11.61 7.62 -6.83
C GLY A 575 11.02 6.87 -5.64
N GLU A 576 10.17 5.87 -5.86
CA GLU A 576 9.53 5.07 -4.81
C GLU A 576 10.11 3.65 -4.77
N SER A 577 10.38 3.12 -3.58
CA SER A 577 10.67 1.68 -3.41
C SER A 577 9.40 0.88 -3.11
N LYS A 578 9.44 -0.43 -3.35
CA LYS A 578 8.37 -1.32 -2.87
C LYS A 578 8.33 -1.34 -1.34
N PRO A 579 7.16 -1.54 -0.72
CA PRO A 579 7.09 -1.68 0.73
C PRO A 579 7.87 -2.92 1.18
N MET A 580 8.50 -2.83 2.37
CA MET A 580 9.15 -3.94 3.04
C MET A 580 8.24 -5.18 3.07
N ARG A 581 8.84 -6.35 2.83
CA ARG A 581 8.11 -7.61 2.80
C ARG A 581 7.39 -7.84 4.13
N GLN A 582 6.12 -8.20 4.07
CA GLN A 582 5.30 -8.38 5.26
C GLN A 582 5.65 -9.70 5.95
N PHE A 583 5.85 -9.68 7.27
CA PHE A 583 6.13 -10.87 8.04
C PHE A 583 4.89 -11.78 8.14
N ASN A 584 5.05 -13.05 7.81
CA ASN A 584 4.02 -14.08 7.96
C ASN A 584 4.40 -15.00 9.12
N GLN A 585 3.70 -14.90 10.24
CA GLN A 585 3.98 -15.71 11.43
C GLN A 585 3.80 -17.22 11.19
N GLN A 586 2.97 -17.62 10.22
CA GLN A 586 2.76 -19.03 9.87
C GLN A 586 3.87 -19.58 8.96
N ALA A 587 4.57 -18.69 8.25
CA ALA A 587 5.68 -19.04 7.36
C ALA A 587 6.88 -18.11 7.60
N PRO A 588 7.44 -18.07 8.84
CA PRO A 588 8.45 -17.08 9.21
C PRO A 588 9.77 -17.28 8.44
N TYR A 589 9.96 -18.45 7.84
CA TYR A 589 11.15 -18.81 7.06
C TYR A 589 10.96 -18.69 5.55
N GLU A 590 9.76 -18.38 5.05
CA GLU A 590 9.54 -18.16 3.62
C GLU A 590 10.43 -17.00 3.14
N PRO A 591 11.13 -17.11 1.99
CA PRO A 591 11.11 -18.20 1.01
C PRO A 591 12.23 -19.24 1.19
N CYS A 592 12.97 -19.22 2.31
CA CYS A 592 14.26 -19.91 2.44
C CYS A 592 14.20 -21.43 2.34
N PHE A 593 13.05 -22.06 2.60
CA PHE A 593 12.89 -23.51 2.39
C PHE A 593 12.54 -23.87 0.93
N ASP A 594 11.97 -22.93 0.18
CA ASP A 594 11.41 -23.16 -1.16
C ASP A 594 12.42 -22.84 -2.28
N VAL A 595 13.45 -22.04 -1.98
CA VAL A 595 14.56 -21.77 -2.92
C VAL A 595 15.53 -22.94 -3.03
N GLU A 596 16.27 -23.02 -4.15
CA GLU A 596 17.30 -24.05 -4.35
C GLU A 596 18.29 -24.10 -3.19
N LYS A 597 18.73 -25.31 -2.82
CA LYS A 597 19.60 -25.55 -1.66
C LYS A 597 20.84 -24.66 -1.59
N ARG A 598 21.42 -24.30 -2.75
CA ARG A 598 22.60 -23.43 -2.86
C ARG A 598 22.37 -22.01 -2.33
N PHE A 599 21.14 -21.51 -2.35
CA PHE A 599 20.76 -20.16 -1.94
C PHE A 599 20.28 -20.07 -0.49
N GLN A 600 19.94 -21.21 0.11
CA GLN A 600 19.31 -21.23 1.43
C GLN A 600 20.20 -20.62 2.51
N TYR A 601 21.52 -20.83 2.45
CA TYR A 601 22.45 -20.28 3.43
C TYR A 601 22.44 -18.76 3.47
N SER A 602 22.48 -18.10 2.31
CA SER A 602 22.32 -16.64 2.20
C SER A 602 20.93 -16.19 2.70
N CYS A 603 19.87 -16.92 2.34
CA CYS A 603 18.51 -16.59 2.78
C CYS A 603 18.38 -16.64 4.31
N PHE A 604 18.75 -17.75 4.95
CA PHE A 604 18.66 -17.90 6.41
C PHE A 604 19.54 -16.91 7.17
N TYR A 605 20.64 -16.47 6.58
CA TYR A 605 21.47 -15.42 7.13
C TYR A 605 20.79 -14.05 7.14
N LEU A 606 20.01 -13.71 6.10
CA LEU A 606 19.36 -12.40 5.96
C LEU A 606 17.97 -12.29 6.59
N GLN A 607 17.32 -13.41 6.91
CA GLN A 607 15.98 -13.41 7.54
C GLN A 607 15.89 -12.64 8.86
N PRO A 608 16.86 -12.74 9.80
CA PRO A 608 16.69 -12.13 11.12
C PRO A 608 16.66 -10.60 11.11
N GLU A 609 17.46 -9.96 10.24
CA GLU A 609 17.39 -8.51 10.08
C GLU A 609 15.99 -8.09 9.60
N TRP A 610 15.39 -8.89 8.71
CA TRP A 610 14.03 -8.64 8.22
C TRP A 610 13.00 -8.85 9.32
N TRP A 611 13.13 -9.90 10.13
CA TRP A 611 12.26 -10.11 11.28
C TRP A 611 12.34 -8.94 12.27
N ASP A 612 13.54 -8.45 12.58
CA ASP A 612 13.76 -7.35 13.53
C ASP A 612 13.08 -6.05 13.08
N GLN A 613 13.07 -5.78 11.77
CA GLN A 613 12.45 -4.56 11.23
C GLN A 613 10.95 -4.72 10.91
N ALA A 614 10.52 -5.92 10.49
CA ALA A 614 9.14 -6.19 10.08
C ALA A 614 8.22 -6.62 11.23
N THR A 615 8.75 -6.75 12.45
CA THR A 615 8.01 -7.21 13.63
C THR A 615 8.47 -6.50 14.90
N ASP A 616 7.66 -6.55 15.96
CA ASP A 616 8.04 -6.10 17.31
C ASP A 616 8.65 -7.24 18.15
N LEU A 617 9.22 -8.28 17.52
CA LEU A 617 9.80 -9.41 18.23
C LEU A 617 11.07 -8.96 18.97
N SER A 618 11.14 -9.28 20.27
CA SER A 618 12.39 -9.13 21.01
C SER A 618 13.50 -10.02 20.44
N TYR A 619 14.77 -9.63 20.62
CA TYR A 619 15.91 -10.48 20.24
C TYR A 619 15.85 -11.90 20.83
N ALA A 620 15.29 -12.07 22.03
CA ALA A 620 15.06 -13.40 22.59
C ALA A 620 14.09 -14.23 21.72
N GLN A 621 13.01 -13.62 21.22
CA GLN A 621 12.06 -14.27 20.31
C GLN A 621 12.67 -14.54 18.93
N LEU A 622 13.49 -13.63 18.39
CA LEU A 622 14.27 -13.89 17.17
C LEU A 622 15.19 -15.11 17.35
N GLY A 623 15.83 -15.22 18.51
CA GLY A 623 16.63 -16.40 18.86
C GLY A 623 15.82 -17.70 18.92
N GLN A 624 14.56 -17.65 19.36
CA GLN A 624 13.67 -18.81 19.32
C GLN A 624 13.26 -19.21 17.90
N LEU A 625 13.11 -18.24 16.99
CA LEU A 625 12.88 -18.54 15.57
C LEU A 625 14.10 -19.25 14.97
N CYS A 626 15.32 -18.79 15.25
CA CYS A 626 16.53 -19.49 14.79
C CYS A 626 16.64 -20.90 15.37
N LEU A 627 16.29 -21.10 16.64
CA LEU A 627 16.42 -22.40 17.32
C LEU A 627 15.59 -23.52 16.67
N ARG A 628 14.46 -23.18 16.05
CA ARG A 628 13.58 -24.16 15.37
C ARG A 628 14.11 -24.66 14.02
N ILE A 629 15.17 -24.04 13.49
CA ILE A 629 15.80 -24.50 12.24
C ILE A 629 16.55 -25.81 12.53
N GLU A 630 16.18 -26.91 11.90
CA GLU A 630 16.74 -28.25 12.20
C GLU A 630 18.21 -28.38 11.78
N GLU A 631 18.57 -27.92 10.58
CA GLU A 631 19.93 -28.01 10.06
C GLU A 631 20.87 -27.04 10.80
N LYS A 632 21.89 -27.61 11.44
CA LYS A 632 22.83 -26.87 12.30
C LYS A 632 23.45 -25.65 11.60
N VAL A 633 23.92 -25.82 10.37
CA VAL A 633 24.58 -24.75 9.61
C VAL A 633 23.62 -23.58 9.37
N ARG A 634 22.38 -23.84 8.91
CA ARG A 634 21.35 -22.80 8.71
C ARG A 634 20.97 -22.11 10.02
N ARG A 635 20.88 -22.88 11.11
CA ARG A 635 20.60 -22.36 12.44
C ARG A 635 21.70 -21.41 12.92
N GLU A 636 22.96 -21.78 12.77
CA GLU A 636 24.10 -20.91 13.12
C GLU A 636 24.16 -19.65 12.25
N LEU A 637 23.87 -19.75 10.96
CA LEU A 637 23.78 -18.60 10.06
C LEU A 637 22.65 -17.65 10.46
N CYS A 638 21.49 -18.18 10.86
CA CYS A 638 20.40 -17.39 11.42
C CYS A 638 20.87 -16.62 12.67
N PHE A 639 21.56 -17.27 13.61
CA PHE A 639 22.06 -16.56 14.79
C PHE A 639 23.08 -15.47 14.45
N ARG A 640 23.92 -15.65 13.44
CA ARG A 640 24.83 -14.59 12.94
C ARG A 640 24.05 -13.43 12.33
N GLY A 641 23.02 -13.74 11.55
CA GLY A 641 22.10 -12.76 10.98
C GLY A 641 21.43 -11.88 12.03
N VAL A 642 21.07 -12.44 13.20
CA VAL A 642 20.55 -11.65 14.34
C VAL A 642 21.56 -10.58 14.76
N GLY A 643 22.84 -10.96 14.86
CA GLY A 643 23.90 -10.02 15.24
C GLY A 643 24.17 -8.95 14.20
N THR A 644 24.13 -9.30 12.91
CA THR A 644 24.24 -8.34 11.81
C THR A 644 23.09 -7.35 11.82
N GLY A 645 21.84 -7.84 11.90
CA GLY A 645 20.66 -6.98 11.97
C GLY A 645 20.68 -6.05 13.19
N ALA A 646 21.09 -6.57 14.36
CA ALA A 646 21.17 -5.76 15.58
C ALA A 646 22.13 -4.57 15.44
N VAL A 647 23.24 -4.70 14.72
CA VAL A 647 24.15 -3.56 14.46
C VAL A 647 23.43 -2.46 13.69
N SER A 648 22.70 -2.83 12.63
CA SER A 648 21.93 -1.89 11.81
C SER A 648 20.81 -1.23 12.61
N THR A 649 19.96 -2.01 13.28
CA THR A 649 18.71 -1.52 13.92
C THR A 649 18.94 -0.78 15.23
N THR A 650 20.07 -1.02 15.92
CA THR A 650 20.43 -0.25 17.12
C THR A 650 21.38 0.91 16.83
N ASN A 651 21.42 1.40 15.58
CA ASN A 651 22.27 2.52 15.16
C ASN A 651 23.74 2.36 15.58
N PHE A 652 24.29 1.15 15.39
CA PHE A 652 25.68 0.81 15.71
C PHE A 652 26.06 0.98 17.20
N ASP A 653 25.10 1.09 18.13
CA ASP A 653 25.40 1.14 19.56
C ASP A 653 25.89 -0.21 20.10
N LEU A 654 27.19 -0.29 20.38
CA LEU A 654 27.86 -1.50 20.87
C LEU A 654 27.17 -2.13 22.09
N SER A 655 26.67 -1.31 23.03
CA SER A 655 26.05 -1.81 24.26
C SER A 655 24.72 -2.50 23.96
N SER A 656 23.92 -1.91 23.09
CA SER A 656 22.64 -2.46 22.63
C SER A 656 22.84 -3.74 21.83
N VAL A 657 23.83 -3.80 20.95
CA VAL A 657 24.20 -5.02 20.20
C VAL A 657 24.62 -6.16 21.15
N ILE A 658 25.46 -5.87 22.15
CA ILE A 658 25.85 -6.87 23.15
C ILE A 658 24.62 -7.36 23.94
N LYS A 659 23.71 -6.47 24.30
CA LYS A 659 22.46 -6.82 25.00
C LYS A 659 21.55 -7.70 24.14
N ALA A 660 21.44 -7.40 22.84
CA ALA A 660 20.72 -8.21 21.88
C ALA A 660 21.28 -9.64 21.82
N CYS A 661 22.60 -9.78 21.62
CA CYS A 661 23.23 -11.10 21.54
C CYS A 661 23.22 -11.89 22.86
N ARG A 662 23.27 -11.22 24.02
CA ARG A 662 23.08 -11.88 25.34
C ARG A 662 21.70 -12.51 25.52
N SER A 663 20.72 -12.11 24.71
CA SER A 663 19.36 -12.67 24.74
C SER A 663 19.23 -14.00 23.99
N MET A 664 20.31 -14.48 23.35
CA MET A 664 20.30 -15.76 22.64
C MET A 664 20.13 -16.94 23.61
N PRO A 665 19.50 -18.05 23.18
CA PRO A 665 19.07 -19.12 24.09
C PRO A 665 20.23 -19.93 24.70
N SER A 666 21.46 -19.76 24.22
CA SER A 666 22.66 -20.39 24.79
C SER A 666 23.89 -19.55 24.51
N LEU A 667 24.96 -19.79 25.30
CA LEU A 667 26.26 -19.16 25.08
C LEU A 667 26.85 -19.49 23.69
N GLU A 668 26.58 -20.68 23.14
CA GLU A 668 27.01 -21.05 21.79
C GLU A 668 26.39 -20.13 20.74
N TYR A 669 25.09 -19.86 20.85
CA TYR A 669 24.37 -19.00 19.91
C TYR A 669 24.60 -17.50 20.16
N GLU A 670 24.87 -17.10 21.40
CA GLU A 670 25.39 -15.75 21.71
C GLU A 670 26.71 -15.49 20.96
N ILE A 671 27.63 -16.47 20.93
CA ILE A 671 28.89 -16.34 20.18
C ILE A 671 28.62 -16.19 18.68
N MET A 672 27.68 -16.96 18.12
CA MET A 672 27.29 -16.81 16.71
C MET A 672 26.73 -15.42 16.41
N CYS A 673 25.83 -14.91 17.25
CA CYS A 673 25.32 -13.54 17.14
C CYS A 673 26.45 -12.50 17.21
N ARG A 674 27.29 -12.55 18.24
CA ARG A 674 28.41 -11.60 18.39
C ARG A 674 29.41 -11.68 17.23
N SER A 675 29.61 -12.85 16.63
CA SER A 675 30.48 -13.00 15.47
C SER A 675 29.93 -12.32 14.20
N GLY A 676 28.60 -12.38 13.99
CA GLY A 676 27.93 -11.62 12.91
C GLY A 676 28.01 -10.11 13.14
N ALA A 677 27.81 -9.67 14.38
CA ALA A 677 27.98 -8.27 14.76
C ALA A 677 29.43 -7.78 14.57
N SER A 678 30.43 -8.56 14.99
CA SER A 678 31.86 -8.23 14.82
C SER A 678 32.24 -8.07 13.36
N TRP A 679 31.76 -8.97 12.49
CA TRP A 679 31.96 -8.85 11.05
C TRP A 679 31.34 -7.55 10.51
N THR A 680 30.11 -7.24 10.89
CA THR A 680 29.37 -6.05 10.43
C THR A 680 30.05 -4.74 10.87
N PHE A 681 30.54 -4.65 12.11
CA PHE A 681 31.35 -3.51 12.55
C PHE A 681 32.65 -3.38 11.77
N SER A 682 33.26 -4.50 11.36
CA SER A 682 34.53 -4.47 10.63
C SER A 682 34.39 -4.01 9.17
N ASP A 683 33.18 -4.12 8.62
CA ASP A 683 32.85 -3.70 7.25
C ASP A 683 32.56 -2.19 7.14
N ASN A 684 32.45 -1.50 8.28
CA ASN A 684 32.11 -0.08 8.36
C ASN A 684 33.28 0.74 8.94
N ASP A 685 33.78 1.69 8.16
CA ASP A 685 34.86 2.59 8.58
C ASP A 685 34.47 3.39 9.84
N GLY A 686 35.40 3.51 10.79
CA GLY A 686 35.19 4.23 12.06
C GLY A 686 34.74 3.36 13.24
N TYR A 687 34.43 2.08 13.03
CA TYR A 687 33.96 1.16 14.08
C TYR A 687 35.00 0.10 14.50
N GLN A 688 36.30 0.34 14.27
CA GLN A 688 37.37 -0.60 14.62
C GLN A 688 37.39 -0.96 16.12
N ILE A 689 37.05 -0.01 17.00
CA ILE A 689 36.95 -0.26 18.44
C ILE A 689 35.78 -1.22 18.74
N ALA A 690 34.62 -1.02 18.11
CA ALA A 690 33.44 -1.87 18.31
C ALA A 690 33.64 -3.29 17.77
N THR A 691 34.36 -3.42 16.64
CA THR A 691 34.75 -4.71 16.02
C THR A 691 35.40 -5.66 17.02
N ASN A 692 36.31 -5.14 17.85
CA ASN A 692 37.03 -5.92 18.85
C ASN A 692 36.18 -6.11 20.12
N ARG A 693 35.63 -5.02 20.65
CA ARG A 693 34.94 -5.04 21.96
C ARG A 693 33.69 -5.92 22.00
N VAL A 694 33.02 -6.17 20.88
CA VAL A 694 31.81 -7.00 20.85
C VAL A 694 32.07 -8.46 21.27
N CYS A 695 33.29 -8.97 21.11
CA CYS A 695 33.68 -10.32 21.53
C CYS A 695 34.50 -10.36 22.84
N GLU A 696 34.97 -9.22 23.37
CA GLU A 696 35.92 -9.16 24.51
C GLU A 696 35.29 -9.52 25.86
N ASP A 697 34.01 -9.20 26.06
CA ASP A 697 33.25 -9.50 27.29
C ASP A 697 32.97 -11.02 27.50
N LEU A 698 33.40 -11.88 26.56
CA LEU A 698 33.27 -13.33 26.65
C LEU A 698 34.48 -13.94 27.37
N PRO A 699 34.35 -15.10 28.04
CA PRO A 699 35.50 -15.83 28.58
C PRO A 699 36.57 -16.07 27.50
N GLN A 700 37.86 -16.01 27.84
CA GLN A 700 38.98 -15.97 26.87
C GLN A 700 38.86 -16.99 25.71
N ASN A 701 38.56 -18.26 26.02
CA ASN A 701 38.41 -19.30 24.98
C ASN A 701 37.21 -19.05 24.06
N LYS A 702 36.14 -18.43 24.56
CA LYS A 702 34.94 -18.07 23.80
C LYS A 702 35.11 -16.78 23.00
N SER A 703 35.89 -15.83 23.51
CA SER A 703 36.29 -14.63 22.78
C SER A 703 37.09 -14.99 21.52
N ASN A 704 38.09 -15.86 21.65
CA ASN A 704 38.86 -16.37 20.51
C ASN A 704 37.96 -17.07 19.46
N MET A 705 37.00 -17.89 19.92
CA MET A 705 36.03 -18.52 19.03
C MET A 705 35.16 -17.47 18.30
N CYS A 706 34.70 -16.42 18.99
CA CYS A 706 33.90 -15.35 18.39
C CYS A 706 34.65 -14.67 17.23
N PHE A 707 35.92 -14.31 17.45
CA PHE A 707 36.77 -13.72 16.42
C PHE A 707 37.08 -14.66 15.26
N GLU A 708 37.38 -15.92 15.55
CA GLU A 708 37.59 -16.93 14.51
C GLU A 708 36.33 -17.11 13.64
N GLN A 709 35.15 -17.13 14.28
CA GLN A 709 33.87 -17.21 13.58
C GLN A 709 33.56 -15.96 12.77
N ALA A 710 33.95 -14.77 13.23
CA ALA A 710 33.78 -13.52 12.47
C ALA A 710 34.73 -13.49 11.25
N ASP A 711 35.97 -13.96 11.40
CA ASP A 711 36.92 -14.04 10.29
C ASP A 711 36.50 -15.07 9.24
N ARG A 712 35.84 -16.17 9.63
CA ARG A 712 35.25 -17.12 8.68
C ARG A 712 34.14 -16.50 7.82
N LEU A 713 33.29 -15.65 8.41
CA LEU A 713 32.28 -14.89 7.66
C LEU A 713 32.95 -13.97 6.64
N ARG A 714 34.02 -13.28 7.03
CA ARG A 714 34.80 -12.42 6.13
C ARG A 714 35.31 -13.16 4.87
N HIS A 715 35.52 -14.47 4.97
CA HIS A 715 35.98 -15.30 3.86
C HIS A 715 34.84 -16.07 3.14
N ALA A 716 33.58 -15.84 3.52
CA ALA A 716 32.42 -16.58 3.02
C ALA A 716 32.59 -18.12 3.11
N ILE A 717 33.33 -18.59 4.13
CA ILE A 717 33.60 -20.02 4.34
C ILE A 717 32.50 -20.60 5.23
N ILE A 718 31.77 -21.59 4.71
CA ILE A 718 30.81 -22.39 5.45
C ILE A 718 31.42 -23.81 5.57
N PHE A 719 31.58 -24.31 6.80
CA PHE A 719 32.00 -25.69 7.04
C PHE A 719 30.78 -26.55 7.37
N ASN A 720 30.79 -27.80 6.90
CA ASN A 720 29.87 -28.86 7.32
C ASN A 720 30.14 -29.31 8.75
#